data_AF-A0AAN2PEK8-F1
#
_entry.id   AF-A0AAN2PEK8-F1
#
_cell.length_a   1.000
_cell.length_b   1.000
_cell.length_c   1.000
_cell.angle_alpha   90.00
_cell.angle_beta   90.00
_cell.angle_gamma   90.00
#
_symmetry.space_group_name_H-M   'P 1'
#
loop_
_entity.id
_entity.type
_entity.pdbx_description
1 polymer ?
#
loop_
_entity_poly.entity_id
_entity_poly.type
_entity_poly.pdbx_seq_one_letter_code
_entity_poly.pdbx_strand_id
1 'polypeptide(L)'
;MINFHSRKKKSKIEENTEKENVIFSCDLQENSAYLKTIFSYPDNSDLGVRPIHVPSQNRDALVFFMRGMVDTALIDHAISSLQEKKIQMEAGKELTEVISQTILTGYQVTTLRERKEAVSALLDGETIIMLEGSPNVLSLHTAKYEYRSVEKPQSENVIKGSNEAFAESGTVNVSLIRKRLRDESLVTETLYIGQDKKTKIRLMYLKNVMDPDLLQQIKDRVSQIDVDYIEDVSVLEQHMEERAYSLVPTILYTERPDRATSFIREGNAILLMENSPAALVAPATFWSFFHTSEDYYLRWAYGNFIRSIRLLSVFIALFTPSLYVAIVNFHSAMIPTDLLLAIAATRETVPFPVIFDHSRCLYGTFRRHDGDHHVCRLFSHTHFLWCAVPVTHRSFLPVIQRYNRKEGYLEGTHQTDVPASKESNGKFKNERKKRDMIQKKEYKIGKREIISLLLPIIGIKFADMTPTLLFDETETASWIAILVSALCFLLSFLLFLNVMKRYPDKGLIDVFVIIFGKYLGFMVGFIFFLFFLIGTAVDTRSYVNIFSTLYFPKTPLLVLYFLLFIVCVFLAKRGLEGISRTSFIFIFPIKVGLSLLIILLWDRLEFSYLFPIFGRTWENIFITGFKFMPIFVEIMALAIFMTFVRDFSTYKKSSLISFVIVTFELLIFFLFYIMLYDVPLVTEITYLFHETTRNVSAGRFLANPETIFLPIWLLSTFIRFSFYLYITTALFSYLFNIKKIEPLLVPFAALLIGLGMLPENPVESEYVLRENIIFRYGSFYFFFLPFLMWIFARRKERKS
;
A
#
# COMPACT_ATOMS: atom_id res chain seq x y z
N MET A 1 -16.45 4.06 18.74
CA MET A 1 -17.75 4.51 19.30
C MET A 1 -17.59 4.36 20.80
N ILE A 2 -17.40 5.46 21.51
CA ILE A 2 -17.29 5.44 22.98
C ILE A 2 -18.63 4.92 23.48
N ASN A 3 -18.62 3.75 24.10
CA ASN A 3 -19.82 3.10 24.60
C ASN A 3 -20.49 4.06 25.59
N PHE A 4 -21.69 4.54 25.23
CA PHE A 4 -22.53 5.43 26.02
C PHE A 4 -23.16 4.74 27.25
N HIS A 5 -22.49 3.74 27.82
CA HIS A 5 -22.96 2.99 28.99
C HIS A 5 -22.56 3.62 30.34
N SER A 6 -21.76 4.70 30.37
CA SER A 6 -21.47 5.39 31.64
C SER A 6 -22.51 6.43 32.07
N ARG A 7 -23.53 6.73 31.23
CA ARG A 7 -24.56 7.74 31.55
C ARG A 7 -25.42 7.38 32.76
N LYS A 8 -25.59 6.10 33.11
CA LYS A 8 -26.39 5.71 34.29
C LYS A 8 -25.62 5.70 35.63
N LYS A 9 -24.28 5.80 35.61
CA LYS A 9 -23.48 5.92 36.83
C LYS A 9 -23.08 7.38 37.12
N LYS A 10 -23.05 8.25 36.10
CA LYS A 10 -22.85 9.70 36.26
C LYS A 10 -24.00 10.42 36.98
N SER A 11 -25.25 9.99 36.77
CA SER A 11 -26.42 10.65 37.38
C SER A 11 -26.53 10.47 38.90
N LYS A 12 -25.68 9.64 39.53
CA LYS A 12 -25.64 9.46 40.99
C LYS A 12 -24.41 10.09 41.64
N ILE A 13 -23.50 10.63 40.84
CA ILE A 13 -22.27 11.30 41.30
C ILE A 13 -22.38 12.83 41.11
N GLU A 14 -23.15 13.29 40.12
CA GLU A 14 -23.37 14.72 39.86
C GLU A 14 -24.24 15.43 40.92
N GLU A 15 -24.93 14.69 41.81
CA GLU A 15 -25.70 15.27 42.93
C GLU A 15 -24.86 15.66 44.16
N ASN A 16 -23.54 15.47 44.15
CA ASN A 16 -22.64 15.79 45.29
C ASN A 16 -21.52 16.79 44.97
N THR A 17 -21.60 17.49 43.83
CA THR A 17 -20.60 18.49 43.38
C THR A 17 -21.00 19.94 43.62
N GLU A 18 -21.93 20.21 44.53
CA GLU A 18 -21.96 21.49 45.26
C GLU A 18 -21.06 21.36 46.49
N LYS A 19 -19.74 21.44 46.29
CA LYS A 19 -18.81 21.67 47.40
C LYS A 19 -18.12 23.01 47.19
N GLU A 20 -18.45 23.90 48.11
CA GLU A 20 -17.98 25.26 48.36
C GLU A 20 -16.53 25.53 47.93
N ASN A 21 -16.25 26.77 47.53
CA ASN A 21 -14.90 27.27 47.30
C ASN A 21 -14.11 27.25 48.61
N VAL A 22 -13.45 26.13 48.91
CA VAL A 22 -12.63 25.98 50.12
C VAL A 22 -11.34 26.79 49.95
N ILE A 23 -11.15 27.77 50.84
CA ILE A 23 -10.00 28.68 50.89
C ILE A 23 -8.89 28.04 51.74
N PHE A 24 -7.63 28.42 51.51
CA PHE A 24 -6.52 28.05 52.41
C PHE A 24 -6.69 28.69 53.80
N SER A 25 -6.33 27.93 54.85
CA SER A 25 -6.33 28.47 56.23
C SER A 25 -5.03 29.22 56.51
N CYS A 26 -4.90 29.87 57.67
CA CYS A 26 -3.65 30.51 58.06
C CYS A 26 -2.58 29.53 58.57
N ASP A 27 -2.93 28.26 58.79
CA ASP A 27 -2.04 27.21 59.29
C ASP A 27 -1.35 26.49 58.12
N LEU A 28 -0.02 26.57 58.08
CA LEU A 28 0.79 25.92 57.05
C LEU A 28 0.69 24.40 57.10
N GLN A 29 0.56 23.80 58.29
CA GLN A 29 0.53 22.35 58.45
C GLN A 29 -0.73 21.76 57.82
N GLU A 30 -1.90 22.35 58.11
CA GLU A 30 -3.18 21.96 57.52
C GLU A 30 -3.17 22.07 55.99
N ASN A 31 -2.70 23.20 55.47
CA ASN A 31 -2.62 23.44 54.02
C ASN A 31 -1.64 22.48 53.33
N SER A 32 -0.51 22.18 53.98
CA SER A 32 0.47 21.23 53.46
C SER A 32 -0.06 19.80 53.46
N ALA A 33 -0.81 19.41 54.48
CA ALA A 33 -1.41 18.08 54.59
C ALA A 33 -2.45 17.87 53.49
N TYR A 34 -3.22 18.92 53.16
CA TYR A 34 -4.17 18.89 52.05
C TYR A 34 -3.50 18.56 50.71
N LEU A 35 -2.47 19.32 50.31
CA LEU A 35 -1.77 19.06 49.04
C LEU A 35 -1.04 17.72 49.03
N LYS A 36 -0.37 17.35 50.14
CA LYS A 36 0.29 16.04 50.26
C LYS A 36 -0.70 14.89 50.11
N THR A 37 -1.91 15.01 50.66
CA THR A 37 -2.94 13.97 50.55
C THR A 37 -3.48 13.86 49.13
N ILE A 38 -3.78 14.99 48.47
CA ILE A 38 -4.32 15.01 47.11
C ILE A 38 -3.36 14.36 46.12
N PHE A 39 -2.08 14.75 46.16
CA PHE A 39 -1.07 14.23 45.26
C PHE A 39 -0.48 12.88 45.71
N SER A 40 -1.03 12.24 46.76
CA SER A 40 -0.59 10.94 47.29
C SER A 40 0.91 10.92 47.65
N TYR A 41 1.39 11.96 48.33
CA TYR A 41 2.75 12.02 48.89
C TYR A 41 2.84 11.16 50.17
N PRO A 42 3.91 10.38 50.41
CA PRO A 42 5.19 10.36 49.69
C PRO A 42 5.30 9.35 48.53
N ASP A 43 4.28 8.53 48.29
CA ASP A 43 4.33 7.48 47.25
C ASP A 43 4.56 8.08 45.86
N ASN A 44 3.92 9.22 45.59
CA ASN A 44 4.12 9.97 44.35
C ASN A 44 5.46 10.73 44.35
N SER A 45 6.43 10.17 43.64
CA SER A 45 7.78 10.73 43.48
C SER A 45 7.85 12.01 42.63
N ASP A 46 6.77 12.36 41.93
CA ASP A 46 6.69 13.57 41.10
C ASP A 46 6.56 14.85 41.93
N LEU A 47 5.87 14.79 43.08
CA LEU A 47 5.67 15.98 43.91
C LEU A 47 6.95 16.31 44.70
N GLY A 48 7.58 17.42 44.35
CA GLY A 48 8.65 18.01 45.14
C GLY A 48 8.09 18.89 46.25
N VAL A 49 8.51 18.62 47.49
CA VAL A 49 8.21 19.48 48.65
C VAL A 49 9.54 19.94 49.24
N ARG A 50 9.75 21.25 49.34
CA ARG A 50 10.94 21.85 49.95
C ARG A 50 10.55 22.79 51.09
N PRO A 51 10.91 22.48 52.34
CA PRO A 51 10.77 23.42 53.45
C PRO A 51 11.86 24.49 53.37
N ILE A 52 11.45 25.74 53.56
CA ILE A 52 12.33 26.90 53.60
C ILE A 52 11.97 27.76 54.82
N HIS A 53 12.97 28.42 55.40
CA HIS A 53 12.75 29.42 56.44
C HIS A 53 13.05 30.80 55.84
N VAL A 54 12.17 31.78 56.09
CA VAL A 54 12.31 33.16 55.63
C VAL A 54 12.82 34.01 56.81
N PRO A 55 14.15 34.26 56.91
CA PRO A 55 14.75 34.84 58.11
C PRO A 55 14.27 36.27 58.39
N SER A 56 13.97 37.03 57.33
CA SER A 56 13.58 38.44 57.43
C SER A 56 12.23 38.67 58.13
N GLN A 57 11.38 37.64 58.21
CA GLN A 57 10.07 37.70 58.88
C GLN A 57 9.92 36.61 59.96
N ASN A 58 10.95 35.79 60.19
CA ASN A 58 10.96 34.64 61.10
C ASN A 58 9.75 33.70 60.87
N ARG A 59 9.49 33.36 59.60
CA ARG A 59 8.36 32.50 59.19
C ARG A 59 8.86 31.32 58.37
N ASP A 60 8.23 30.18 58.57
CA ASP A 60 8.43 29.01 57.74
C ASP A 60 7.59 29.10 56.46
N ALA A 61 8.09 28.50 55.39
CA ALA A 61 7.40 28.37 54.13
C ALA A 61 7.64 26.99 53.50
N LEU A 62 6.68 26.56 52.69
CA LEU A 62 6.76 25.32 51.93
C LEU A 62 6.63 25.62 50.45
N VAL A 63 7.57 25.09 49.67
CA VAL A 63 7.57 25.17 48.22
C VAL A 63 7.14 23.82 47.65
N PHE A 64 6.07 23.82 46.87
CA PHE A 64 5.53 22.67 46.15
C PHE A 64 5.74 22.85 44.65
N PHE A 65 6.18 21.80 43.98
CA PHE A 65 6.38 21.79 42.53
C PHE A 65 6.30 20.37 41.97
N MET A 66 5.98 20.23 40.69
CA MET A 66 6.02 18.94 39.98
C MET A 66 7.37 18.74 39.30
N ARG A 67 8.13 17.73 39.73
CA ARG A 67 9.44 17.38 39.15
C ARG A 67 9.29 17.05 37.65
N GLY A 68 10.23 17.56 36.85
CA GLY A 68 10.22 17.36 35.39
C GLY A 68 9.26 18.28 34.61
N MET A 69 8.48 19.13 35.29
CA MET A 69 7.61 20.14 34.66
C MET A 69 8.05 21.59 34.95
N VAL A 70 9.08 21.76 35.78
CA VAL A 70 9.56 23.05 36.29
C VAL A 70 11.04 23.27 36.03
N ASP A 71 11.46 24.53 35.88
CA ASP A 71 12.88 24.89 35.87
C ASP A 71 13.42 24.95 37.30
N THR A 72 14.24 23.97 37.67
CA THR A 72 14.82 23.89 39.01
C THR A 72 15.71 25.09 39.34
N ALA A 73 16.39 25.68 38.34
CA ALA A 73 17.25 26.84 38.57
C ALA A 73 16.42 28.09 38.94
N LEU A 74 15.23 28.23 38.34
CA LEU A 74 14.30 29.32 38.69
C LEU A 74 13.77 29.16 40.11
N ILE A 75 13.47 27.93 40.54
CA ILE A 75 13.05 27.61 41.91
C ILE A 75 14.17 27.91 42.89
N ASP A 76 15.40 27.46 42.62
CA ASP A 76 16.56 27.69 43.48
C ASP A 76 16.85 29.19 43.66
N HIS A 77 16.77 29.97 42.58
CA HIS A 77 16.94 31.42 42.63
C HIS A 77 15.76 32.14 43.35
N ALA A 78 14.54 31.60 43.27
CA ALA A 78 13.40 32.13 44.00
C ALA A 78 13.56 31.88 45.52
N ILE A 79 14.03 30.68 45.89
CA ILE A 79 14.33 30.31 47.28
C ILE A 79 15.46 31.19 47.83
N SER A 80 16.58 31.35 47.11
CA SER A 80 17.69 32.20 47.58
C SER A 80 17.25 33.66 47.74
N SER A 81 16.46 34.18 46.80
CA SER A 81 15.90 35.53 46.87
C SER A 81 15.04 35.75 48.12
N LEU A 82 14.26 34.74 48.53
CA LEU A 82 13.43 34.78 49.74
C LEU A 82 14.26 34.71 51.04
N GLN A 83 15.43 34.07 51.01
CA GLN A 83 16.30 33.90 52.17
C GLN A 83 17.26 35.09 52.40
N GLU A 84 17.77 35.69 51.32
CA GLU A 84 18.83 36.71 51.38
C GLU A 84 18.29 38.14 51.47
N LYS A 85 17.15 38.45 50.82
CA LYS A 85 16.61 39.82 50.77
C LYS A 85 15.85 40.18 52.04
N LYS A 86 16.11 41.37 52.59
CA LYS A 86 15.36 41.92 53.72
C LYS A 86 13.99 42.40 53.27
N ILE A 87 12.91 41.84 53.83
CA ILE A 87 11.52 42.28 53.61
C ILE A 87 11.24 43.50 54.48
N GLN A 88 11.05 44.66 53.88
CA GLN A 88 10.49 45.84 54.55
C GLN A 88 8.98 45.87 54.32
N MET A 89 8.19 45.81 55.39
CA MET A 89 6.73 45.86 55.31
C MET A 89 6.26 47.28 55.01
N GLU A 90 5.54 47.45 53.90
CA GLU A 90 4.81 48.69 53.62
C GLU A 90 3.49 48.71 54.41
N ALA A 91 3.15 49.86 54.99
CA ALA A 91 1.95 50.00 55.82
C ALA A 91 0.67 49.70 55.00
N GLY A 92 -0.10 48.70 55.43
CA GLY A 92 -1.41 48.34 54.84
C GLY A 92 -1.39 47.28 53.73
N LYS A 93 -0.22 46.75 53.33
CA LYS A 93 -0.11 45.67 52.32
C LYS A 93 0.06 44.29 52.96
N GLU A 94 -0.53 43.26 52.35
CA GLU A 94 -0.37 41.87 52.78
C GLU A 94 1.06 41.37 52.49
N LEU A 95 1.63 40.54 53.37
CA LEU A 95 3.01 40.04 53.25
C LEU A 95 3.30 39.37 51.90
N THR A 96 2.33 38.62 51.37
CA THR A 96 2.42 37.98 50.05
C THR A 96 2.53 38.97 48.90
N GLU A 97 1.86 40.12 49.03
CA GLU A 97 1.89 41.18 48.02
C GLU A 97 3.24 41.94 48.04
N VAL A 98 3.81 42.15 49.23
CA VAL A 98 5.16 42.71 49.37
C VAL A 98 6.21 41.75 48.80
N ILE A 99 6.08 40.45 49.04
CA ILE A 99 7.02 39.44 48.50
C ILE A 99 6.95 39.39 46.97
N SER A 100 5.74 39.42 46.39
CA SER A 100 5.59 39.40 44.93
C SER A 100 6.12 40.68 44.26
N GLN A 101 5.85 41.85 44.83
CA GLN A 101 6.22 43.15 44.26
C GLN A 101 7.68 43.56 44.52
N THR A 102 8.33 43.05 45.57
CA THR A 102 9.67 43.53 45.98
C THR A 102 10.76 42.46 45.83
N ILE A 103 10.47 41.18 46.08
CA ILE A 103 11.49 40.12 46.11
C ILE A 103 11.53 39.35 44.79
N LEU A 104 10.35 38.99 44.28
CA LEU A 104 10.17 38.11 43.12
C LEU A 104 9.91 38.89 41.82
N THR A 105 10.42 40.12 41.70
CA THR A 105 10.19 41.02 40.53
C THR A 105 10.65 40.45 39.18
N GLY A 106 11.57 39.49 39.18
CA GLY A 106 12.02 38.77 37.98
C GLY A 106 11.08 37.63 37.55
N TYR A 107 9.98 37.41 38.25
CA TYR A 107 9.05 36.31 38.03
C TYR A 107 7.63 36.82 37.78
N GLN A 108 6.85 36.06 37.00
CA GLN A 108 5.40 36.25 36.95
C GLN A 108 4.77 35.53 38.13
N VAL A 109 4.32 36.32 39.12
CA VAL A 109 3.74 35.82 40.38
C VAL A 109 2.25 36.12 40.41
N THR A 110 1.44 35.13 40.76
CA THR A 110 0.00 35.30 41.03
C THR A 110 -0.29 34.89 42.48
N THR A 111 -1.22 35.60 43.12
CA THR A 111 -1.66 35.28 44.48
C THR A 111 -2.95 34.48 44.40
N LEU A 112 -2.93 33.24 44.91
CA LEU A 112 -4.06 32.32 44.93
C LEU A 112 -4.62 32.22 46.34
N ARG A 113 -5.95 32.09 46.46
CA ARG A 113 -6.66 31.86 47.73
C ARG A 113 -7.40 30.54 47.76
N GLU A 114 -7.86 30.07 46.60
CA GLU A 114 -8.64 28.84 46.52
C GLU A 114 -7.77 27.60 46.39
N ARG A 115 -8.12 26.55 47.13
CA ARG A 115 -7.40 25.28 47.11
C ARG A 115 -7.37 24.62 45.73
N LYS A 116 -8.47 24.72 44.96
CA LYS A 116 -8.59 24.16 43.60
C LYS A 116 -7.67 24.86 42.60
N GLU A 117 -7.54 26.18 42.70
CA GLU A 117 -6.66 26.97 41.82
C GLU A 117 -5.19 26.56 42.01
N ALA A 118 -4.76 26.34 43.26
CA ALA A 118 -3.40 25.87 43.55
C ALA A 118 -3.12 24.46 43.02
N VAL A 119 -4.10 23.55 43.06
CA VAL A 119 -3.96 22.22 42.45
C VAL A 119 -3.82 22.32 40.93
N SER A 120 -4.65 23.16 40.29
CA SER A 120 -4.55 23.41 38.83
C SER A 120 -3.20 24.00 38.45
N ALA A 121 -2.73 25.00 39.21
CA ALA A 121 -1.44 25.65 38.97
C ALA A 121 -0.27 24.65 39.07
N LEU A 122 -0.27 23.75 40.06
CA LEU A 122 0.74 22.67 40.16
C LEU A 122 0.70 21.73 38.95
N LEU A 123 -0.50 21.36 38.49
CA LEU A 123 -0.69 20.50 37.31
C LEU A 123 -0.27 21.18 36.00
N ASP A 124 -0.26 22.52 35.95
CA ASP A 124 0.21 23.30 34.81
C ASP A 124 1.75 23.51 34.82
N GLY A 125 2.41 23.07 35.90
CA GLY A 125 3.86 23.21 36.07
C GLY A 125 4.26 24.53 36.73
N GLU A 126 3.38 25.16 37.49
CA GLU A 126 3.73 26.30 38.35
C GLU A 126 4.28 25.82 39.70
N THR A 127 5.05 26.68 40.36
CA THR A 127 5.60 26.41 41.70
C THR A 127 4.79 27.19 42.72
N ILE A 128 4.29 26.49 43.73
CA ILE A 128 3.44 27.04 44.79
C ILE A 128 4.28 27.28 46.04
N ILE A 129 4.28 28.50 46.56
CA ILE A 129 4.92 28.87 47.82
C ILE A 129 3.85 29.24 48.85
N MET A 130 3.79 28.47 49.92
CA MET A 130 2.92 28.71 51.08
C MET A 130 3.74 29.29 52.22
N LEU A 131 3.24 30.34 52.86
CA LEU A 131 3.88 31.03 53.99
C LEU A 131 3.07 30.83 55.27
N GLU A 132 3.75 30.58 56.38
CA GLU A 132 3.12 30.48 57.70
C GLU A 132 2.36 31.77 58.07
N GLY A 133 1.13 31.61 58.58
CA GLY A 133 0.30 32.74 59.02
C GLY A 133 -0.25 33.61 57.88
N SER A 134 -0.37 33.09 56.65
CA SER A 134 -1.06 33.76 55.55
C SER A 134 -2.00 32.78 54.81
N PRO A 135 -3.27 33.16 54.57
CA PRO A 135 -4.19 32.36 53.76
C PRO A 135 -3.93 32.51 52.25
N ASN A 136 -3.04 33.41 51.85
CA ASN A 136 -2.65 33.61 50.46
C ASN A 136 -1.47 32.72 50.11
N VAL A 137 -1.53 32.14 48.92
CA VAL A 137 -0.48 31.28 48.37
C VAL A 137 0.10 31.93 47.13
N LEU A 138 1.42 31.95 47.00
CA LEU A 138 2.09 32.52 45.83
C LEU A 138 2.28 31.43 44.78
N SER A 139 1.79 31.66 43.56
CA SER A 139 2.12 30.83 42.41
C SER A 139 3.16 31.53 41.54
N LEU A 140 4.24 30.81 41.24
CA LEU A 140 5.35 31.23 40.40
C LEU A 140 5.30 30.49 39.08
N HIS A 141 5.15 31.24 37.99
CA HIS A 141 5.20 30.66 36.65
C HIS A 141 6.63 30.18 36.31
N THR A 142 6.88 28.90 36.57
CA THR A 142 8.20 28.23 36.47
C THR A 142 8.16 27.06 35.51
N ALA A 143 7.08 26.93 34.73
CA ALA A 143 6.83 25.82 33.84
C ALA A 143 7.91 25.73 32.75
N LYS A 144 8.54 24.55 32.67
CA LYS A 144 9.53 24.23 31.63
C LYS A 144 9.40 22.76 31.26
N TYR A 145 9.08 22.54 29.99
CA TYR A 145 9.00 21.21 29.40
C TYR A 145 10.23 20.99 28.52
N GLU A 146 10.90 19.85 28.65
CA GLU A 146 12.05 19.50 27.82
C GLU A 146 11.58 19.06 26.42
N TYR A 147 11.85 19.89 25.40
CA TYR A 147 11.43 19.65 24.01
C TYR A 147 12.54 19.14 23.07
N ARG A 148 13.82 19.36 23.42
CA ARG A 148 14.93 19.19 22.45
C ARG A 148 15.28 17.73 22.13
N SER A 149 14.77 16.76 22.87
CA SER A 149 15.11 15.33 22.73
C SER A 149 13.95 14.45 22.22
N VAL A 150 12.80 15.03 21.89
CA VAL A 150 11.59 14.28 21.51
C VAL A 150 11.53 14.12 20.00
N GLU A 151 11.80 12.92 19.50
CA GLU A 151 11.76 12.57 18.08
C GLU A 151 10.39 12.00 17.67
N LYS A 152 10.28 11.64 16.38
CA LYS A 152 9.09 10.96 15.83
C LYS A 152 9.19 9.45 16.06
N PRO A 153 8.08 8.75 16.35
CA PRO A 153 8.08 7.31 16.53
C PRO A 153 8.51 6.61 15.24
N GLN A 154 9.43 5.65 15.35
CA GLN A 154 9.94 4.90 14.20
C GLN A 154 9.09 3.66 13.94
N SER A 155 8.72 2.91 14.98
CA SER A 155 7.93 1.67 14.85
C SER A 155 6.41 1.94 14.78
N GLU A 156 5.92 2.98 15.46
CA GLU A 156 4.50 3.35 15.51
C GLU A 156 4.19 4.67 14.77
N ASN A 157 4.60 4.76 13.50
CA ASN A 157 4.31 5.92 12.66
C ASN A 157 2.80 6.00 12.33
N VAL A 158 2.21 7.18 12.48
CA VAL A 158 0.79 7.42 12.18
C VAL A 158 0.63 8.58 11.22
N ILE A 159 -0.37 8.50 10.37
CA ILE A 159 -0.71 9.59 9.44
C ILE A 159 -1.45 10.69 10.20
N LYS A 160 -2.24 10.31 11.22
CA LYS A 160 -3.02 11.25 12.03
C LYS A 160 -2.91 10.92 13.53
N GLY A 161 -2.38 11.86 14.29
CA GLY A 161 -2.23 11.75 15.74
C GLY A 161 -1.08 12.61 16.25
N SER A 162 -0.67 12.38 17.50
CA SER A 162 0.58 12.96 18.00
C SER A 162 1.78 12.38 17.25
N ASN A 163 2.82 13.16 17.02
CA ASN A 163 4.07 12.68 16.41
C ASN A 163 5.22 12.64 17.43
N GLU A 164 4.92 12.78 18.72
CA GLU A 164 5.93 12.69 19.79
C GLU A 164 6.14 11.20 20.15
N ALA A 165 7.39 10.77 20.21
CA ALA A 165 7.81 9.50 20.81
C ALA A 165 8.36 9.71 22.22
N PHE A 166 8.51 8.64 22.99
CA PHE A 166 9.32 8.65 24.20
C PHE A 166 10.79 8.86 23.84
N ALA A 167 11.53 9.48 24.76
CA ALA A 167 12.97 9.69 24.68
C ALA A 167 13.69 8.69 25.60
N GLU A 168 15.02 8.59 25.52
CA GLU A 168 15.80 7.72 26.41
C GLU A 168 15.79 8.19 27.88
N SER A 169 15.50 9.48 28.13
CA SER A 169 15.41 10.01 29.49
C SER A 169 14.05 9.69 30.10
N GLY A 170 14.04 8.90 31.18
CA GLY A 170 12.80 8.55 31.86
C GLY A 170 12.15 9.75 32.57
N THR A 171 12.91 10.80 32.93
CA THR A 171 12.35 12.05 33.48
C THR A 171 11.57 12.82 32.39
N VAL A 172 12.12 12.88 31.17
CA VAL A 172 11.42 13.44 30.01
C VAL A 172 10.12 12.66 29.76
N ASN A 173 10.17 11.33 29.80
CA ASN A 173 9.02 10.47 29.55
C ASN A 173 7.87 10.69 30.55
N VAL A 174 8.18 10.85 31.84
CA VAL A 174 7.18 11.22 32.86
C VAL A 174 6.54 12.57 32.53
N SER A 175 7.34 13.57 32.14
CA SER A 175 6.84 14.90 31.77
C SER A 175 5.91 14.85 30.55
N LEU A 176 6.19 13.99 29.56
CA LEU A 176 5.37 13.80 28.37
C LEU A 176 3.99 13.22 28.69
N ILE A 177 3.92 12.31 29.67
CA ILE A 177 2.67 11.74 30.17
C ILE A 177 1.90 12.78 30.98
N ARG A 178 2.55 13.47 31.93
CA ARG A 178 1.95 14.51 32.77
C ARG A 178 1.38 15.67 31.95
N LYS A 179 2.09 16.12 30.92
CA LYS A 179 1.63 17.16 29.99
C LYS A 179 0.29 16.80 29.33
N ARG A 180 0.07 15.50 29.03
CA ARG A 180 -1.15 14.98 28.39
C ARG A 180 -2.26 14.65 29.40
N LEU A 181 -1.88 14.25 30.61
CA LEU A 181 -2.78 13.85 31.68
C LEU A 181 -2.59 14.75 32.91
N ARG A 182 -3.29 15.89 32.90
CA ARG A 182 -3.36 16.85 34.01
C ARG A 182 -4.41 16.39 35.02
N ASP A 183 -4.06 15.38 35.80
CA ASP A 183 -4.92 14.78 36.82
C ASP A 183 -4.13 14.62 38.12
N GLU A 184 -4.68 15.09 39.24
CA GLU A 184 -4.06 15.00 40.57
C GLU A 184 -3.91 13.56 41.06
N SER A 185 -4.75 12.64 40.56
CA SER A 185 -4.75 11.23 40.96
C SER A 185 -3.75 10.38 40.18
N LEU A 186 -3.03 10.96 39.21
CA LEU A 186 -1.91 10.31 38.54
C LEU A 186 -0.74 10.25 39.53
N VAL A 187 -0.26 9.04 39.80
CA VAL A 187 0.84 8.76 40.74
C VAL A 187 2.00 8.16 39.97
N THR A 188 3.21 8.62 40.30
CA THR A 188 4.46 8.04 39.79
C THR A 188 5.26 7.48 40.95
N GLU A 189 5.33 6.16 41.06
CA GLU A 189 6.17 5.49 42.04
C GLU A 189 7.53 5.12 41.42
N THR A 190 8.59 5.22 42.21
CA THR A 190 9.91 4.77 41.79
C THR A 190 10.22 3.41 42.41
N LEU A 191 10.43 2.40 41.57
CA LEU A 191 10.86 1.07 41.93
C LEU A 191 12.33 0.86 41.52
N TYR A 192 13.01 -0.08 42.18
CA TYR A 192 14.41 -0.39 41.90
C TYR A 192 14.59 -1.89 41.68
N ILE A 193 15.36 -2.27 40.66
CA ILE A 193 15.75 -3.66 40.36
C ILE A 193 17.26 -3.83 40.52
N GLY A 194 17.66 -5.03 40.97
CA GLY A 194 19.02 -5.53 41.04
C GLY A 194 19.67 -5.42 42.42
N GLN A 195 20.71 -6.21 42.65
CA GLN A 195 21.36 -6.37 43.96
C GLN A 195 21.87 -5.04 44.54
N ASP A 196 22.30 -4.12 43.67
CA ASP A 196 22.77 -2.77 44.05
C ASP A 196 21.73 -1.65 43.80
N LYS A 197 20.46 -1.99 43.51
CA LYS A 197 19.40 -1.02 43.14
C LYS A 197 19.78 -0.07 42.00
N LYS A 198 20.59 -0.54 41.05
CA LYS A 198 21.14 0.28 39.95
C LYS A 198 20.10 0.66 38.90
N THR A 199 19.11 -0.20 38.66
CA THR A 199 18.10 0.05 37.64
C THR A 199 16.86 0.69 38.27
N LYS A 200 16.57 1.94 37.88
CA LYS A 200 15.41 2.70 38.33
C LYS A 200 14.24 2.56 37.35
N ILE A 201 13.10 2.09 37.85
CA ILE A 201 11.85 1.98 37.10
C ILE A 201 10.86 2.99 37.64
N ARG A 202 10.19 3.74 36.77
CA ARG A 202 9.09 4.62 37.14
C ARG A 202 7.77 3.95 36.76
N LEU A 203 6.94 3.65 37.75
CA LEU A 203 5.61 3.07 37.61
C LEU A 203 4.57 4.19 37.68
N MET A 204 3.85 4.43 36.59
CA MET A 204 2.82 5.47 36.49
C MET A 204 1.42 4.86 36.35
N TYR A 205 0.46 5.35 37.15
CA TYR A 205 -0.93 4.88 37.12
C TYR A 205 -1.90 5.90 37.72
N LEU A 206 -3.19 5.77 37.43
CA LEU A 206 -4.25 6.55 38.08
C LEU A 206 -4.78 5.81 39.31
N LYS A 207 -4.54 6.36 40.50
CA LYS A 207 -4.91 5.74 41.78
C LYS A 207 -6.42 5.47 41.91
N ASN A 208 -7.25 6.30 41.28
CA ASN A 208 -8.71 6.19 41.37
C ASN A 208 -9.32 5.23 40.33
N VAL A 209 -8.53 4.77 39.34
CA VAL A 209 -9.02 3.97 38.21
C VAL A 209 -8.42 2.57 38.22
N MET A 210 -7.14 2.45 38.58
CA MET A 210 -6.44 1.17 38.62
C MET A 210 -6.92 0.31 39.78
N ASP A 211 -7.07 -0.99 39.53
CA ASP A 211 -7.39 -1.97 40.56
C ASP A 211 -6.19 -2.13 41.53
N PRO A 212 -6.38 -1.92 42.84
CA PRO A 212 -5.30 -2.04 43.83
C PRO A 212 -4.67 -3.43 43.86
N ASP A 213 -5.44 -4.49 43.59
CA ASP A 213 -4.92 -5.86 43.59
C ASP A 213 -3.97 -6.09 42.40
N LEU A 214 -4.32 -5.57 41.22
CA LEU A 214 -3.45 -5.62 40.04
C LEU A 214 -2.20 -4.76 40.21
N LEU A 215 -2.33 -3.60 40.84
CA LEU A 215 -1.20 -2.73 41.15
C LEU A 215 -0.20 -3.45 42.06
N GLN A 216 -0.69 -4.12 43.11
CA GLN A 216 0.17 -4.88 44.01
C GLN A 216 0.86 -6.04 43.28
N GLN A 217 0.16 -6.77 42.42
CA GLN A 217 0.76 -7.84 41.60
C GLN A 217 1.89 -7.33 40.70
N ILE A 218 1.74 -6.16 40.08
CA ILE A 218 2.80 -5.55 39.26
C ILE A 218 4.01 -5.19 40.13
N LYS A 219 3.80 -4.59 41.31
CA LYS A 219 4.89 -4.25 42.24
C LYS A 219 5.61 -5.50 42.75
N ASP A 220 4.86 -6.50 43.16
CA ASP A 220 5.40 -7.78 43.62
C ASP A 220 6.22 -8.43 42.51
N ARG A 221 5.72 -8.40 41.27
CA ARG A 221 6.44 -8.94 40.11
C ARG A 221 7.76 -8.23 39.86
N VAL A 222 7.77 -6.90 39.85
CA VAL A 222 9.00 -6.11 39.72
C VAL A 222 9.99 -6.45 40.83
N SER A 223 9.52 -6.63 42.06
CA SER A 223 10.37 -6.95 43.22
C SER A 223 10.98 -8.35 43.19
N GLN A 224 10.36 -9.30 42.48
CA GLN A 224 10.83 -10.67 42.34
C GLN A 224 11.91 -10.85 41.27
N ILE A 225 12.22 -9.80 40.50
CA ILE A 225 13.21 -9.88 39.43
C ILE A 225 14.62 -9.89 40.04
N ASP A 226 15.23 -11.07 40.08
CA ASP A 226 16.59 -11.29 40.58
C ASP A 226 17.60 -11.33 39.42
N VAL A 227 18.02 -10.15 38.97
CA VAL A 227 19.07 -9.96 37.95
C VAL A 227 19.97 -8.79 38.35
N ASP A 228 21.25 -8.83 37.99
CA ASP A 228 22.21 -7.79 38.40
C ASP A 228 21.91 -6.41 37.80
N TYR A 229 21.47 -6.38 36.53
CA TYR A 229 21.18 -5.16 35.79
C TYR A 229 20.24 -5.44 34.60
N ILE A 230 19.35 -4.50 34.30
CA ILE A 230 18.51 -4.50 33.08
C ILE A 230 18.82 -3.22 32.30
N GLU A 231 19.20 -3.39 31.03
CA GLU A 231 19.67 -2.31 30.15
C GLU A 231 18.52 -1.57 29.46
N ASP A 232 17.50 -2.30 28.97
CA ASP A 232 16.38 -1.73 28.20
C ASP A 232 15.02 -2.27 28.66
N VAL A 233 13.95 -1.51 28.40
CA VAL A 233 12.59 -1.86 28.77
C VAL A 233 12.09 -3.14 28.08
N SER A 234 12.59 -3.47 26.88
CA SER A 234 12.31 -4.72 26.16
C SER A 234 12.83 -5.96 26.88
N VAL A 235 13.93 -5.84 27.63
CA VAL A 235 14.45 -6.92 28.48
C VAL A 235 13.59 -7.05 29.74
N LEU A 236 13.17 -5.92 30.32
CA LEU A 236 12.24 -5.91 31.46
C LEU A 236 10.91 -6.60 31.12
N GLU A 237 10.39 -6.43 29.91
CA GLU A 237 9.15 -7.05 29.44
C GLU A 237 9.15 -8.57 29.67
N GLN A 238 10.26 -9.23 29.34
CA GLN A 238 10.38 -10.70 29.45
C GLN A 238 10.37 -11.20 30.89
N HIS A 239 10.95 -10.42 31.81
CA HIS A 239 10.92 -10.74 33.23
C HIS A 239 9.56 -10.46 33.87
N MET A 240 8.86 -9.45 33.35
CA MET A 240 7.54 -9.06 33.82
C MET A 240 6.43 -9.97 33.30
N GLU A 241 6.62 -10.66 32.17
CA GLU A 241 5.61 -11.51 31.58
C GLU A 241 5.18 -12.64 32.55
N GLU A 242 3.87 -12.76 32.79
CA GLU A 242 3.31 -13.73 33.74
C GLU A 242 3.41 -15.15 33.18
N ARG A 243 3.21 -15.27 31.86
CA ARG A 243 3.11 -16.54 31.15
C ARG A 243 4.10 -16.56 29.99
N ALA A 244 5.36 -16.87 30.28
CA ALA A 244 6.43 -16.96 29.28
C ALA A 244 6.16 -17.95 28.12
N TYR A 245 5.21 -18.88 28.29
CA TYR A 245 4.79 -19.83 27.25
C TYR A 245 3.46 -19.45 26.57
N SER A 246 2.88 -18.31 26.92
CA SER A 246 1.68 -17.81 26.25
C SER A 246 1.99 -17.45 24.80
N LEU A 247 1.07 -17.76 23.89
CA LEU A 247 1.16 -17.32 22.49
C LEU A 247 0.84 -15.83 22.33
N VAL A 248 0.21 -15.24 23.34
CA VAL A 248 -0.22 -13.84 23.35
C VAL A 248 0.47 -13.15 24.54
N PRO A 249 1.22 -12.07 24.30
CA PRO A 249 1.87 -11.35 25.38
C PRO A 249 0.85 -10.67 26.30
N THR A 250 1.18 -10.63 27.59
CA THR A 250 0.33 -10.00 28.64
C THR A 250 0.77 -8.56 28.95
N ILE A 251 1.79 -8.07 28.24
CA ILE A 251 2.36 -6.73 28.36
C ILE A 251 2.45 -6.15 26.96
N LEU A 252 2.23 -4.84 26.83
CA LEU A 252 2.27 -4.15 25.55
C LEU A 252 3.41 -3.13 25.56
N TYR A 253 4.33 -3.27 24.62
CA TYR A 253 5.36 -2.28 24.32
C TYR A 253 4.77 -1.11 23.50
N THR A 254 5.15 0.13 23.84
CA THR A 254 4.73 1.35 23.13
C THR A 254 5.81 2.42 23.12
N GLU A 255 6.13 2.97 21.96
CA GLU A 255 7.02 4.13 21.80
C GLU A 255 6.28 5.46 22.01
N ARG A 256 4.94 5.41 22.05
CA ARG A 256 4.11 6.61 21.99
C ARG A 256 3.55 7.05 23.36
N PRO A 257 3.78 8.30 23.78
CA PRO A 257 3.19 8.83 25.01
C PRO A 257 1.67 8.98 24.95
N ASP A 258 1.10 9.30 23.79
CA ASP A 258 -0.36 9.43 23.64
C ASP A 258 -1.08 8.09 23.86
N ARG A 259 -0.54 7.01 23.30
CA ARG A 259 -1.03 5.65 23.50
C ARG A 259 -0.93 5.22 24.97
N ALA A 260 0.23 5.43 25.60
CA ALA A 260 0.42 5.15 27.03
C ALA A 260 -0.61 5.89 27.90
N THR A 261 -0.84 7.18 27.65
CA THR A 261 -1.84 7.96 28.42
C THR A 261 -3.27 7.48 28.24
N SER A 262 -3.62 6.94 27.06
CA SER A 262 -4.93 6.32 26.84
C SER A 262 -5.09 5.07 27.71
N PHE A 263 -4.05 4.22 27.79
CA PHE A 263 -4.08 3.03 28.63
C PHE A 263 -4.13 3.36 30.12
N ILE A 264 -3.44 4.41 30.58
CA ILE A 264 -3.56 4.90 31.97
C ILE A 264 -5.02 5.24 32.29
N ARG A 265 -5.70 5.97 31.38
CA ARG A 265 -7.12 6.32 31.53
C ARG A 265 -8.05 5.12 31.53
N GLU A 266 -7.64 4.02 30.88
CA GLU A 266 -8.37 2.75 30.85
C GLU A 266 -8.09 1.88 32.10
N GLY A 267 -7.23 2.33 33.03
CA GLY A 267 -6.94 1.64 34.29
C GLY A 267 -5.70 0.74 34.28
N ASN A 268 -4.81 0.92 33.29
CA ASN A 268 -3.55 0.17 33.20
C ASN A 268 -2.39 0.97 33.82
N ALA A 269 -1.34 0.27 34.24
CA ALA A 269 -0.09 0.88 34.66
C ALA A 269 0.91 0.97 33.50
N ILE A 270 1.76 1.99 33.56
CA ILE A 270 2.86 2.21 32.62
C ILE A 270 4.18 2.11 33.37
N LEU A 271 5.12 1.31 32.86
CA LEU A 271 6.49 1.23 33.35
C LEU A 271 7.43 1.96 32.39
N LEU A 272 8.24 2.85 32.94
CA LEU A 272 9.26 3.63 32.23
C LEU A 272 10.64 3.34 32.83
N MET A 273 11.67 3.33 31.98
CA MET A 273 13.07 3.16 32.39
C MET A 273 13.92 4.32 31.85
N GLU A 274 15.08 4.54 32.48
CA GLU A 274 16.14 5.35 31.87
C GLU A 274 16.83 4.53 30.76
N ASN A 275 17.37 5.23 29.77
CA ASN A 275 18.04 4.68 28.57
C ASN A 275 17.14 3.88 27.62
N SER A 276 15.82 4.06 27.68
CA SER A 276 14.89 3.36 26.77
C SER A 276 13.86 4.32 26.16
N PRO A 277 13.72 4.37 24.82
CA PRO A 277 12.79 5.25 24.11
C PRO A 277 11.35 4.69 24.06
N ALA A 278 10.98 3.83 25.02
CA ALA A 278 9.68 3.18 25.05
C ALA A 278 9.16 2.93 26.47
N ALA A 279 7.89 2.53 26.55
CA ALA A 279 7.20 2.21 27.78
C ALA A 279 6.49 0.87 27.68
N LEU A 280 6.33 0.18 28.82
CA LEU A 280 5.52 -1.02 28.92
C LEU A 280 4.16 -0.69 29.53
N VAL A 281 3.10 -1.24 28.95
CA VAL A 281 1.74 -1.18 29.48
C VAL A 281 1.35 -2.52 30.09
N ALA A 282 0.92 -2.51 31.35
CA ALA A 282 0.50 -3.70 32.07
C ALA A 282 -0.78 -3.45 32.91
N PRO A 283 -1.76 -4.38 32.91
CA PRO A 283 -1.84 -5.56 32.05
C PRO A 283 -2.28 -5.19 30.62
N ALA A 284 -1.83 -5.95 29.63
CA ALA A 284 -2.34 -5.88 28.26
C ALA A 284 -3.22 -7.11 27.95
N THR A 285 -4.30 -6.89 27.19
CA THR A 285 -5.17 -7.97 26.72
C THR A 285 -4.90 -8.26 25.25
N PHE A 286 -5.34 -9.41 24.76
CA PHE A 286 -5.30 -9.73 23.33
C PHE A 286 -5.88 -8.61 22.46
N TRP A 287 -6.97 -7.98 22.90
CA TRP A 287 -7.61 -6.89 22.15
C TRP A 287 -6.78 -5.60 22.12
N SER A 288 -5.91 -5.38 23.11
CA SER A 288 -5.04 -4.20 23.17
C SER A 288 -4.09 -4.12 21.97
N PHE A 289 -3.66 -5.25 21.41
CA PHE A 289 -2.80 -5.32 20.21
C PHE A 289 -3.53 -5.00 18.91
N PHE A 290 -4.86 -5.11 18.89
CA PHE A 290 -5.68 -4.76 17.72
C PHE A 290 -6.13 -3.30 17.74
N HIS A 291 -5.84 -2.55 18.79
CA HIS A 291 -6.12 -1.12 18.86
C HIS A 291 -4.86 -0.37 18.52
N THR A 292 -4.90 0.57 17.59
CA THR A 292 -3.81 1.53 17.35
C THR A 292 -4.20 2.91 17.87
N SER A 293 -3.22 3.78 18.16
CA SER A 293 -3.49 5.17 18.57
C SER A 293 -4.27 5.93 17.48
N GLU A 294 -4.00 5.63 16.21
CA GLU A 294 -4.70 6.20 15.04
C GLU A 294 -6.21 5.90 15.02
N ASP A 295 -6.63 4.73 15.51
CA ASP A 295 -8.06 4.36 15.55
C ASP A 295 -8.89 5.38 16.36
N TYR A 296 -8.28 6.04 17.35
CA TYR A 296 -8.93 7.08 18.17
C TYR A 296 -8.99 8.45 17.47
N TYR A 297 -8.10 8.73 16.52
CA TYR A 297 -8.07 10.00 15.77
C TYR A 297 -8.98 9.99 14.53
N LEU A 298 -9.45 8.82 14.12
CA LEU A 298 -10.38 8.62 13.01
C LEU A 298 -11.85 8.67 13.48
N ARG A 299 -12.78 8.94 12.54
CA ARG A 299 -14.21 8.83 12.87
C ARG A 299 -14.51 7.37 13.19
N TRP A 300 -15.41 7.15 14.16
CA TRP A 300 -15.70 5.82 14.69
C TRP A 300 -16.03 4.77 13.62
N ALA A 301 -16.72 5.14 12.54
CA ALA A 301 -17.05 4.23 11.45
C ALA A 301 -15.79 3.74 10.71
N TYR A 302 -14.84 4.64 10.43
CA TYR A 302 -13.57 4.30 9.78
C TYR A 302 -12.66 3.49 10.70
N GLY A 303 -12.53 3.90 11.97
CA GLY A 303 -11.74 3.14 12.95
C GLY A 303 -12.25 1.71 13.11
N ASN A 304 -13.57 1.52 13.22
CA ASN A 304 -14.16 0.17 13.30
C ASN A 304 -14.00 -0.63 12.00
N PHE A 305 -14.09 0.02 10.84
CA PHE A 305 -13.87 -0.64 9.55
C PHE A 305 -12.43 -1.16 9.41
N ILE A 306 -11.43 -0.31 9.73
CA ILE A 306 -10.01 -0.69 9.72
C ILE A 306 -9.76 -1.82 10.72
N ARG A 307 -10.33 -1.74 11.92
CA ARG A 307 -10.24 -2.81 12.92
C ARG A 307 -10.84 -4.13 12.43
N SER A 308 -11.94 -4.08 11.68
CA SER A 308 -12.57 -5.26 11.08
C SER A 308 -11.70 -5.88 9.99
N ILE A 309 -11.06 -5.06 9.15
CA ILE A 309 -10.08 -5.53 8.16
C ILE A 309 -8.90 -6.18 8.87
N ARG A 310 -8.34 -5.55 9.91
CA ARG A 310 -7.22 -6.10 10.69
C ARG A 310 -7.56 -7.47 11.27
N LEU A 311 -8.76 -7.63 11.82
CA LEU A 311 -9.25 -8.92 12.31
C LEU A 311 -9.36 -9.95 11.18
N LEU A 312 -9.98 -9.59 10.05
CA LEU A 312 -10.10 -10.47 8.88
C LEU A 312 -8.73 -10.87 8.31
N SER A 313 -7.77 -9.95 8.26
CA SER A 313 -6.40 -10.22 7.82
C SER A 313 -5.71 -11.25 8.70
N VAL A 314 -5.91 -11.20 10.03
CA VAL A 314 -5.37 -12.22 10.94
C VAL A 314 -6.02 -13.58 10.67
N PHE A 315 -7.34 -13.64 10.44
CA PHE A 315 -8.01 -14.88 10.03
C PHE A 315 -7.40 -15.42 8.73
N ILE A 316 -7.27 -14.60 7.69
CA ILE A 316 -6.69 -15.03 6.41
C ILE A 316 -5.24 -15.51 6.61
N ALA A 317 -4.41 -14.76 7.32
CA ALA A 317 -3.01 -15.11 7.54
C ALA A 317 -2.85 -16.42 8.32
N LEU A 318 -3.72 -16.69 9.29
CA LEU A 318 -3.67 -17.90 10.11
C LEU A 318 -4.22 -19.12 9.37
N PHE A 319 -5.33 -18.97 8.64
CA PHE A 319 -6.00 -20.08 7.97
C PHE A 319 -5.44 -20.38 6.58
N THR A 320 -4.90 -19.41 5.85
CA THR A 320 -4.43 -19.61 4.46
C THR A 320 -3.33 -20.67 4.36
N PRO A 321 -2.27 -20.66 5.20
CA PRO A 321 -1.24 -21.71 5.16
C PRO A 321 -1.84 -23.09 5.48
N SER A 322 -2.68 -23.17 6.52
CA SER A 322 -3.32 -24.41 6.94
C SER A 322 -4.25 -24.97 5.86
N LEU A 323 -5.04 -24.11 5.22
CA LEU A 323 -5.94 -24.46 4.12
C LEU A 323 -5.15 -24.91 2.89
N TYR A 324 -4.05 -24.23 2.57
CA TYR A 324 -3.15 -24.62 1.49
C TYR A 324 -2.61 -26.05 1.71
N VAL A 325 -2.10 -26.35 2.92
CA VAL A 325 -1.60 -27.69 3.26
C VAL A 325 -2.72 -28.74 3.18
N ALA A 326 -3.91 -28.42 3.67
CA ALA A 326 -5.05 -29.33 3.64
C ALA A 326 -5.52 -29.66 2.22
N ILE A 327 -5.61 -28.66 1.32
CA ILE A 327 -6.03 -28.87 -0.07
C ILE A 327 -4.97 -29.70 -0.81
N VAL A 328 -3.69 -29.38 -0.65
CA VAL A 328 -2.61 -30.10 -1.36
C VAL A 328 -2.52 -31.56 -0.91
N ASN A 329 -2.71 -31.87 0.37
CA ASN A 329 -2.57 -33.23 0.90
C ASN A 329 -3.84 -34.09 0.78
N PHE A 330 -5.03 -33.52 0.99
CA PHE A 330 -6.28 -34.31 1.06
C PHE A 330 -7.19 -34.13 -0.16
N HIS A 331 -7.10 -33.01 -0.87
CA HIS A 331 -7.99 -32.68 -1.99
C HIS A 331 -7.21 -32.21 -3.22
N SER A 332 -6.14 -32.93 -3.56
CA SER A 332 -5.28 -32.66 -4.72
C SER A 332 -6.06 -32.59 -6.04
N ALA A 333 -7.19 -33.29 -6.14
CA ALA A 333 -8.08 -33.25 -7.31
C ALA A 333 -8.81 -31.90 -7.53
N MET A 334 -8.87 -31.03 -6.52
CA MET A 334 -9.41 -29.67 -6.69
C MET A 334 -8.38 -28.70 -7.30
N ILE A 335 -7.09 -29.07 -7.27
CA ILE A 335 -6.01 -28.28 -7.84
C ILE A 335 -5.87 -28.69 -9.33
N PRO A 336 -5.89 -27.73 -10.28
CA PRO A 336 -5.59 -28.03 -11.67
C PRO A 336 -4.28 -28.81 -11.80
N THR A 337 -4.29 -29.89 -12.57
CA THR A 337 -3.17 -30.84 -12.65
C THR A 337 -1.83 -30.17 -12.95
N ASP A 338 -1.82 -29.14 -13.80
CA ASP A 338 -0.62 -28.39 -14.15
C ASP A 338 -0.01 -27.65 -12.95
N LEU A 339 -0.86 -27.08 -12.08
CA LEU A 339 -0.44 -26.39 -10.86
C LEU A 339 0.08 -27.40 -9.83
N LEU A 340 -0.56 -28.56 -9.73
CA LEU A 340 -0.10 -29.63 -8.84
C LEU A 340 1.26 -30.18 -9.27
N LEU A 341 1.49 -30.37 -10.58
CA LEU A 341 2.77 -30.79 -11.13
C LEU A 341 3.86 -29.73 -10.92
N ALA A 342 3.53 -28.44 -11.04
CA ALA A 342 4.46 -27.36 -10.72
C ALA A 342 4.84 -27.34 -9.23
N ILE A 343 3.87 -27.56 -8.32
CA ILE A 343 4.12 -27.69 -6.88
C ILE A 343 4.93 -28.95 -6.56
N ALA A 344 4.72 -30.05 -7.27
CA ALA A 344 5.49 -31.28 -7.09
C ALA A 344 6.95 -31.12 -7.57
N ALA A 345 7.16 -30.49 -8.73
CA ALA A 345 8.50 -30.26 -9.30
C ALA A 345 9.35 -29.32 -8.43
N THR A 346 8.76 -28.29 -7.82
CA THR A 346 9.48 -27.42 -6.87
C THR A 346 9.79 -28.09 -5.54
N ARG A 347 9.13 -29.21 -5.23
CA ARG A 347 9.33 -30.00 -4.00
C ARG A 347 10.28 -31.16 -4.15
N GLU A 348 10.58 -31.60 -5.37
CA GLU A 348 11.51 -32.70 -5.62
C GLU A 348 12.93 -32.41 -5.07
N THR A 349 13.28 -31.13 -4.95
CA THR A 349 14.56 -30.66 -4.41
C THR A 349 14.56 -30.43 -2.89
N VAL A 350 13.41 -30.55 -2.22
CA VAL A 350 13.27 -30.23 -0.79
C VAL A 350 13.10 -31.52 0.03
N PRO A 351 14.02 -31.84 0.96
CA PRO A 351 14.06 -33.16 1.60
C PRO A 351 12.97 -33.41 2.65
N PHE A 352 12.11 -32.42 2.97
CA PHE A 352 11.14 -32.52 4.06
C PHE A 352 9.69 -32.46 3.58
N PRO A 353 8.76 -33.16 4.26
CA PRO A 353 7.33 -33.03 4.01
C PRO A 353 6.82 -31.60 4.22
N VAL A 354 5.76 -31.24 3.50
CA VAL A 354 5.07 -29.92 3.50
C VAL A 354 4.87 -29.32 4.89
N ILE A 355 4.52 -30.17 5.86
CA ILE A 355 4.22 -29.77 7.24
C ILE A 355 5.48 -29.16 7.89
N PHE A 356 6.65 -29.77 7.67
CA PHE A 356 7.91 -29.29 8.22
C PHE A 356 8.42 -28.06 7.49
N ASP A 357 8.28 -28.00 6.18
CA ASP A 357 8.81 -26.91 5.37
C ASP A 357 8.06 -25.58 5.61
N HIS A 358 6.74 -25.62 5.71
CA HIS A 358 5.95 -24.43 6.06
C HIS A 358 6.14 -23.98 7.50
N SER A 359 6.36 -24.90 8.45
CA SER A 359 6.71 -24.53 9.83
C SER A 359 8.06 -23.82 9.90
N ARG A 360 9.02 -24.23 9.06
CA ARG A 360 10.35 -23.63 8.95
C ARG A 360 10.32 -22.29 8.20
N CYS A 361 9.42 -22.16 7.21
CA CYS A 361 9.21 -20.91 6.48
C CYS A 361 8.52 -19.86 7.36
N LEU A 362 7.52 -20.23 8.18
CA LEU A 362 6.96 -19.34 9.22
C LEU A 362 8.06 -18.85 10.17
N TYR A 363 9.02 -19.72 10.52
CA TYR A 363 10.22 -19.37 11.27
C TYR A 363 11.15 -18.40 10.53
N GLY A 364 11.31 -18.59 9.22
CA GLY A 364 12.19 -17.77 8.36
C GLY A 364 11.64 -16.39 8.04
N THR A 365 10.31 -16.24 7.91
CA THR A 365 9.68 -14.95 7.62
C THR A 365 9.70 -14.02 8.84
N PHE A 366 9.56 -14.56 10.05
CA PHE A 366 9.70 -13.78 11.29
C PHE A 366 11.15 -13.30 11.53
N ARG A 367 12.15 -14.04 11.05
CA ARG A 367 13.57 -13.68 11.20
C ARG A 367 14.04 -12.55 10.28
N ARG A 368 13.25 -12.18 9.27
CA ARG A 368 13.62 -11.13 8.30
C ARG A 368 13.03 -9.77 8.61
N HIS A 369 12.11 -9.67 9.57
CA HIS A 369 11.47 -8.39 9.88
C HIS A 369 11.92 -7.72 11.17
N ASP A 370 12.54 -8.43 12.12
CA ASP A 370 13.04 -7.82 13.35
C ASP A 370 14.38 -8.44 13.79
N GLY A 371 15.29 -7.59 14.26
CA GLY A 371 16.57 -7.94 14.86
C GLY A 371 16.47 -8.48 16.28
N ASP A 372 15.29 -8.93 16.71
CA ASP A 372 15.04 -9.37 18.09
C ASP A 372 15.06 -10.90 18.24
N HIS A 373 15.88 -11.36 19.17
CA HIS A 373 16.17 -12.76 19.43
C HIS A 373 15.03 -13.54 20.13
N HIS A 374 13.89 -12.92 20.42
CA HIS A 374 12.90 -13.48 21.37
C HIS A 374 11.80 -14.36 20.76
N VAL A 375 11.47 -14.20 19.48
CA VAL A 375 10.52 -15.13 18.80
C VAL A 375 11.17 -16.48 18.48
N CYS A 376 12.50 -16.55 18.47
CA CYS A 376 13.26 -17.75 18.08
C CYS A 376 13.31 -18.87 19.14
N ARG A 377 12.89 -18.64 20.39
CA ARG A 377 12.85 -19.70 21.43
C ARG A 377 11.46 -20.33 21.64
N LEU A 378 10.38 -19.66 21.23
CA LEU A 378 9.01 -20.15 21.44
C LEU A 378 8.70 -21.46 20.69
N PHE A 379 9.42 -21.77 19.61
CA PHE A 379 9.25 -23.00 18.83
C PHE A 379 10.41 -24.00 18.97
N SER A 380 11.49 -23.69 19.70
CA SER A 380 12.51 -24.71 19.99
C SER A 380 11.98 -25.76 20.97
N HIS A 381 11.00 -25.40 21.82
CA HIS A 381 10.39 -26.32 22.78
C HIS A 381 9.20 -27.13 22.23
N THR A 382 8.62 -26.75 21.09
CA THR A 382 7.54 -27.53 20.45
C THR A 382 8.03 -28.80 19.75
N HIS A 383 9.35 -29.04 19.68
CA HIS A 383 9.93 -30.27 19.13
C HIS A 383 9.63 -31.54 19.95
N PHE A 384 9.28 -31.44 21.24
CA PHE A 384 9.13 -32.62 22.09
C PHE A 384 7.74 -33.28 22.06
N LEU A 385 6.68 -32.57 21.68
CA LEU A 385 5.30 -33.08 21.78
C LEU A 385 4.73 -33.68 20.48
N TRP A 386 5.44 -33.57 19.35
CA TRP A 386 5.02 -34.18 18.07
C TRP A 386 5.73 -35.50 17.73
N CYS A 387 6.59 -36.03 18.61
CA CYS A 387 7.34 -37.29 18.40
C CYS A 387 6.56 -38.58 18.75
N ALA A 388 5.26 -38.52 19.07
CA ALA A 388 4.50 -39.69 19.52
C ALA A 388 3.47 -40.18 18.49
N VAL A 389 3.91 -40.54 17.27
CA VAL A 389 3.17 -41.50 16.41
C VAL A 389 4.21 -42.40 15.72
N PRO A 390 4.15 -43.73 15.90
CA PRO A 390 5.20 -44.63 15.44
C PRO A 390 5.22 -44.75 13.92
N VAL A 391 6.40 -44.50 13.35
CA VAL A 391 6.79 -44.77 11.97
C VAL A 391 6.74 -46.28 11.73
N THR A 392 5.82 -46.75 10.89
CA THR A 392 5.93 -48.07 10.26
C THR A 392 6.55 -47.90 8.88
N HIS A 393 7.87 -48.12 8.85
CA HIS A 393 8.66 -48.26 7.64
C HIS A 393 8.22 -49.52 6.89
N ARG A 394 7.65 -49.39 5.68
CA ARG A 394 7.72 -50.46 4.67
C ARG A 394 7.57 -49.90 3.25
N SER A 395 8.67 -50.05 2.49
CA SER A 395 8.77 -50.18 1.03
C SER A 395 8.36 -48.99 0.15
N PHE A 396 9.34 -48.13 -0.12
CA PHE A 396 9.48 -47.41 -1.38
C PHE A 396 10.03 -48.37 -2.47
N LEU A 397 9.61 -48.15 -3.74
CA LEU A 397 9.88 -48.90 -4.99
C LEU A 397 9.20 -50.30 -5.07
N PRO A 398 8.22 -50.56 -5.98
CA PRO A 398 8.28 -50.22 -7.42
C PRO A 398 6.92 -49.87 -8.08
N VAL A 399 6.80 -48.69 -8.74
CA VAL A 399 5.61 -48.38 -9.59
C VAL A 399 5.98 -48.06 -11.05
N ILE A 400 7.27 -47.97 -11.39
CA ILE A 400 7.72 -47.64 -12.76
C ILE A 400 7.93 -48.88 -13.66
N GLN A 401 7.58 -50.10 -13.23
CA GLN A 401 7.79 -51.33 -14.03
C GLN A 401 6.54 -52.14 -14.40
N ARG A 402 5.32 -51.61 -14.23
CA ARG A 402 4.09 -52.35 -14.58
C ARG A 402 3.33 -51.90 -15.82
N TYR A 403 3.81 -50.90 -16.57
CA TYR A 403 3.08 -50.39 -17.74
C TYR A 403 3.60 -50.88 -19.11
N ASN A 404 4.68 -51.68 -19.17
CA ASN A 404 5.30 -52.11 -20.43
C ASN A 404 5.28 -53.62 -20.72
N ARG A 405 4.30 -54.37 -20.19
CA ARG A 405 4.18 -55.79 -20.55
C ARG A 405 2.74 -56.29 -20.46
N LYS A 406 1.99 -56.17 -21.57
CA LYS A 406 1.04 -57.16 -22.12
C LYS A 406 0.16 -56.52 -23.21
N GLU A 407 0.71 -56.44 -24.43
CA GLU A 407 -0.08 -56.76 -25.62
C GLU A 407 0.05 -58.27 -25.84
N GLY A 408 -1.06 -58.97 -26.08
CA GLY A 408 -1.07 -60.40 -26.36
C GLY A 408 -2.39 -61.10 -26.04
N TYR A 409 -3.31 -61.07 -27.01
CA TYR A 409 -4.11 -62.19 -27.53
C TYR A 409 -5.10 -63.02 -26.66
N LEU A 410 -6.23 -63.35 -27.33
CA LEU A 410 -7.23 -64.44 -27.16
C LEU A 410 -8.45 -64.15 -26.25
N GLU A 411 -9.68 -64.10 -26.83
CA GLU A 411 -10.68 -65.21 -26.92
C GLU A 411 -11.17 -65.66 -25.53
N GLY A 412 -12.44 -65.88 -25.18
CA GLY A 412 -13.74 -65.92 -25.84
C GLY A 412 -14.75 -66.45 -24.80
N THR A 413 -16.04 -66.27 -25.08
CA THR A 413 -17.24 -66.96 -24.52
C THR A 413 -17.50 -66.96 -22.99
N HIS A 414 -18.58 -66.29 -22.54
CA HIS A 414 -19.89 -66.95 -22.35
C HIS A 414 -21.05 -65.94 -22.21
N GLN A 415 -22.19 -66.36 -22.76
CA GLN A 415 -23.48 -65.66 -22.94
C GLN A 415 -24.23 -65.35 -21.64
N THR A 416 -25.05 -64.29 -21.67
CA THR A 416 -26.50 -64.37 -21.44
C THR A 416 -27.21 -63.25 -22.19
N ASP A 417 -28.23 -63.62 -22.97
CA ASP A 417 -29.09 -62.80 -23.84
C ASP A 417 -30.08 -61.89 -23.09
N VAL A 418 -30.55 -60.82 -23.77
CA VAL A 418 -31.96 -60.35 -23.96
C VAL A 418 -31.95 -59.00 -24.74
N PRO A 419 -32.91 -58.72 -25.66
CA PRO A 419 -32.61 -58.04 -26.92
C PRO A 419 -32.96 -56.54 -27.00
N ALA A 420 -32.38 -55.90 -28.02
CA ALA A 420 -32.53 -54.50 -28.40
C ALA A 420 -33.89 -54.15 -29.03
N SER A 421 -34.39 -52.93 -28.77
CA SER A 421 -35.37 -52.24 -29.62
C SER A 421 -34.67 -51.16 -30.48
N LYS A 422 -34.83 -51.27 -31.80
CA LYS A 422 -34.01 -50.61 -32.83
C LYS A 422 -34.61 -49.32 -33.42
N GLU A 423 -35.65 -48.73 -32.83
CA GLU A 423 -36.38 -47.61 -33.44
C GLU A 423 -36.06 -46.20 -32.89
N SER A 424 -35.32 -46.07 -31.79
CA SER A 424 -34.97 -44.74 -31.23
C SER A 424 -33.72 -44.09 -31.86
N ASN A 425 -32.90 -44.88 -32.56
CA ASN A 425 -31.58 -44.45 -33.02
C ASN A 425 -31.60 -43.60 -34.30
N GLY A 426 -32.69 -43.64 -35.09
CA GLY A 426 -32.85 -42.85 -36.31
C GLY A 426 -33.24 -41.39 -36.04
N LYS A 427 -34.13 -41.14 -35.07
CA LYS A 427 -34.54 -39.79 -34.66
C LYS A 427 -33.45 -39.05 -33.88
N PHE A 428 -32.70 -39.74 -33.02
CA PHE A 428 -31.57 -39.15 -32.27
C PHE A 428 -30.37 -38.78 -33.16
N LYS A 429 -30.09 -39.54 -34.23
CA LYS A 429 -29.02 -39.19 -35.19
C LYS A 429 -29.37 -37.97 -36.03
N ASN A 430 -30.64 -37.83 -36.44
CA ASN A 430 -31.09 -36.66 -37.19
C ASN A 430 -31.18 -35.41 -36.31
N GLU A 431 -31.59 -35.53 -35.03
CA GLU A 431 -31.55 -34.41 -34.09
C GLU A 431 -30.11 -34.03 -33.66
N ARG A 432 -29.18 -34.99 -33.53
CA ARG A 432 -27.75 -34.68 -33.32
C ARG A 432 -27.16 -33.99 -34.54
N LYS A 433 -27.41 -34.48 -35.77
CA LYS A 433 -26.98 -33.77 -36.99
C LYS A 433 -27.60 -32.37 -37.11
N LYS A 434 -28.84 -32.18 -36.68
CA LYS A 434 -29.50 -30.86 -36.66
C LYS A 434 -28.94 -29.96 -35.55
N ARG A 435 -28.64 -30.48 -34.37
CA ARG A 435 -27.96 -29.75 -33.28
C ARG A 435 -26.51 -29.40 -33.64
N ASP A 436 -25.77 -30.31 -34.26
CA ASP A 436 -24.41 -30.09 -34.78
C ASP A 436 -24.40 -29.10 -35.96
N MET A 437 -25.44 -29.07 -36.80
CA MET A 437 -25.63 -28.02 -37.83
C MET A 437 -26.06 -26.67 -37.26
N ILE A 438 -26.77 -26.64 -36.13
CA ILE A 438 -27.18 -25.40 -35.45
C ILE A 438 -26.01 -24.78 -34.65
N GLN A 439 -24.95 -25.54 -34.35
CA GLN A 439 -23.85 -25.13 -33.46
C GLN A 439 -22.57 -24.60 -34.16
N LYS A 440 -22.61 -24.29 -35.45
CA LYS A 440 -21.46 -23.65 -36.14
C LYS A 440 -21.86 -22.42 -36.95
N LYS A 441 -22.60 -21.50 -36.33
CA LYS A 441 -22.62 -20.10 -36.79
C LYS A 441 -21.31 -19.46 -36.32
N GLU A 442 -20.36 -19.30 -37.22
CA GLU A 442 -19.10 -18.59 -36.93
C GLU A 442 -19.44 -17.22 -36.36
N TYR A 443 -18.96 -16.97 -35.14
CA TYR A 443 -19.17 -15.70 -34.45
C TYR A 443 -18.52 -14.57 -35.25
N LYS A 444 -19.32 -13.56 -35.63
CA LYS A 444 -18.85 -12.40 -36.38
C LYS A 444 -18.83 -11.14 -35.52
N ILE A 445 -17.66 -10.53 -35.43
CA ILE A 445 -17.36 -9.36 -34.60
C ILE A 445 -18.15 -8.15 -35.09
N GLY A 446 -18.89 -7.53 -34.16
CA GLY A 446 -19.71 -6.36 -34.41
C GLY A 446 -18.98 -5.02 -34.23
N LYS A 447 -19.68 -3.92 -34.54
CA LYS A 447 -19.16 -2.55 -34.38
C LYS A 447 -18.70 -2.24 -32.96
N ARG A 448 -19.51 -2.63 -31.96
CA ARG A 448 -19.24 -2.35 -30.54
C ARG A 448 -17.94 -3.00 -30.09
N GLU A 449 -17.72 -4.25 -30.48
CA GLU A 449 -16.55 -5.04 -30.12
C GLU A 449 -15.26 -4.50 -30.71
N ILE A 450 -15.29 -4.07 -31.98
CA ILE A 450 -14.13 -3.43 -32.63
C ILE A 450 -13.78 -2.12 -31.91
N ILE A 451 -14.77 -1.27 -31.66
CA ILE A 451 -14.55 0.01 -30.98
C ILE A 451 -14.01 -0.24 -29.56
N SER A 452 -14.67 -1.09 -28.77
CA SER A 452 -14.23 -1.39 -27.42
C SER A 452 -12.86 -2.03 -27.35
N LEU A 453 -12.43 -2.75 -28.40
CA LEU A 453 -11.11 -3.34 -28.50
C LEU A 453 -10.04 -2.29 -28.83
N LEU A 454 -10.26 -1.46 -29.85
CA LEU A 454 -9.26 -0.48 -30.32
C LEU A 454 -9.01 0.66 -29.32
N LEU A 455 -10.06 1.11 -28.61
CA LEU A 455 -9.93 2.24 -27.66
C LEU A 455 -8.85 2.02 -26.58
N PRO A 456 -8.85 0.93 -25.79
CA PRO A 456 -7.83 0.72 -24.75
C PRO A 456 -6.46 0.32 -25.33
N ILE A 457 -6.42 -0.36 -26.48
CA ILE A 457 -5.16 -0.77 -27.12
C ILE A 457 -4.32 0.43 -27.54
N ILE A 458 -4.96 1.43 -28.16
CA ILE A 458 -4.26 2.59 -28.72
C ILE A 458 -4.29 3.75 -27.72
N GLY A 459 -5.43 3.94 -27.03
CA GLY A 459 -5.58 5.00 -26.03
C GLY A 459 -4.53 4.92 -24.94
N ILE A 460 -4.18 3.73 -24.44
CA ILE A 460 -3.17 3.57 -23.38
C ILE A 460 -1.77 4.09 -23.75
N LYS A 461 -1.49 4.45 -25.01
CA LYS A 461 -0.21 5.06 -25.41
C LYS A 461 0.04 6.42 -24.75
N PHE A 462 -0.97 7.12 -24.21
CA PHE A 462 -0.69 8.28 -23.35
C PHE A 462 -0.03 7.88 -22.02
N ALA A 463 -0.12 6.61 -21.61
CA ALA A 463 0.36 6.13 -20.31
C ALA A 463 1.67 5.34 -20.37
N ASP A 464 2.21 5.09 -21.56
CA ASP A 464 3.53 4.46 -21.72
C ASP A 464 4.61 5.54 -21.97
N MET A 465 5.76 5.16 -22.53
CA MET A 465 6.87 6.08 -22.83
C MET A 465 6.62 7.01 -24.03
N THR A 466 5.51 6.86 -24.76
CA THR A 466 5.21 7.65 -25.98
C THR A 466 5.19 9.17 -25.72
N PRO A 467 4.57 9.69 -24.63
CA PRO A 467 4.60 11.11 -24.35
C PRO A 467 6.02 11.63 -24.14
N THR A 468 6.83 10.95 -23.32
CA THR A 468 8.21 11.36 -23.03
C THR A 468 9.05 11.46 -24.32
N LEU A 469 8.94 10.48 -25.23
CA LEU A 469 9.66 10.52 -26.51
C LEU A 469 9.19 11.68 -27.43
N LEU A 470 7.90 12.03 -27.40
CA LEU A 470 7.36 13.16 -28.17
C LEU A 470 7.76 14.52 -27.56
N PHE A 471 7.74 14.61 -26.23
CA PHE A 471 8.14 15.80 -25.49
C PHE A 471 9.62 16.13 -25.66
N ASP A 472 10.48 15.12 -25.71
CA ASP A 472 11.92 15.29 -25.93
C ASP A 472 12.22 15.93 -27.32
N GLU A 473 11.43 15.62 -28.34
CA GLU A 473 11.63 16.18 -29.69
C GLU A 473 10.91 17.52 -29.95
N THR A 474 9.72 17.69 -29.38
CA THR A 474 8.81 18.80 -29.76
C THR A 474 8.34 19.68 -28.61
N GLU A 475 8.71 19.36 -27.36
CA GLU A 475 8.39 20.14 -26.17
C GLU A 475 6.88 20.46 -26.11
N THR A 476 6.50 21.74 -25.96
CA THR A 476 5.10 22.22 -25.93
C THR A 476 4.31 21.90 -27.20
N ALA A 477 4.96 21.67 -28.34
CA ALA A 477 4.28 21.39 -29.60
C ALA A 477 3.88 19.91 -29.79
N SER A 478 4.13 19.06 -28.79
CA SER A 478 3.84 17.62 -28.85
C SER A 478 2.39 17.28 -29.17
N TRP A 479 1.43 18.08 -28.68
CA TRP A 479 0.01 17.89 -29.00
C TRP A 479 -0.31 18.16 -30.49
N ILE A 480 0.42 19.09 -31.12
CA ILE A 480 0.32 19.35 -32.57
C ILE A 480 0.98 18.22 -33.36
N ALA A 481 2.13 17.70 -32.89
CA ALA A 481 2.79 16.56 -33.51
C ALA A 481 1.88 15.32 -33.57
N ILE A 482 1.02 15.09 -32.57
CA ILE A 482 -0.01 14.04 -32.61
C ILE A 482 -1.06 14.29 -33.68
N LEU A 483 -1.51 15.54 -33.85
CA LEU A 483 -2.45 15.89 -34.92
C LEU A 483 -1.84 15.65 -36.31
N VAL A 484 -0.56 16.00 -36.49
CA VAL A 484 0.18 15.70 -37.72
C VAL A 484 0.30 14.19 -37.91
N SER A 485 0.65 13.44 -36.86
CA SER A 485 0.72 11.97 -36.88
C SER A 485 -0.62 11.35 -37.30
N ALA A 486 -1.71 11.83 -36.74
CA ALA A 486 -3.07 11.41 -37.07
C ALA A 486 -3.42 11.75 -38.53
N LEU A 487 -3.06 12.93 -39.02
CA LEU A 487 -3.31 13.33 -40.41
C LEU A 487 -2.54 12.46 -41.41
N CYS A 488 -1.24 12.23 -41.17
CA CYS A 488 -0.41 11.33 -41.98
C CYS A 488 -0.98 9.90 -41.99
N PHE A 489 -1.41 9.41 -40.82
CA PHE A 489 -2.01 8.09 -40.70
C PHE A 489 -3.33 8.01 -41.46
N LEU A 490 -4.20 9.02 -41.30
CA LEU A 490 -5.50 9.06 -41.95
C LEU A 490 -5.36 9.02 -43.48
N LEU A 491 -4.39 9.76 -44.04
CA LEU A 491 -4.12 9.74 -45.48
C LEU A 491 -3.75 8.33 -45.96
N SER A 492 -2.80 7.68 -45.27
CA SER A 492 -2.39 6.30 -45.55
C SER A 492 -3.55 5.30 -45.37
N PHE A 493 -4.31 5.45 -44.28
CA PHE A 493 -5.40 4.56 -43.90
C PHE A 493 -6.61 4.65 -44.83
N LEU A 494 -6.93 5.84 -45.37
CA LEU A 494 -7.99 5.99 -46.37
C LEU A 494 -7.65 5.26 -47.69
N LEU A 495 -6.37 5.31 -48.11
CA LEU A 495 -5.88 4.51 -49.24
C LEU A 495 -5.98 3.02 -48.93
N PHE A 496 -5.57 2.60 -47.73
CA PHE A 496 -5.67 1.22 -47.27
C PHE A 496 -7.13 0.71 -47.32
N LEU A 497 -8.08 1.48 -46.78
CA LEU A 497 -9.50 1.15 -46.82
C LEU A 497 -10.03 1.04 -48.25
N ASN A 498 -9.55 1.87 -49.18
CA ASN A 498 -9.92 1.78 -50.59
C ASN A 498 -9.49 0.44 -51.21
N VAL A 499 -8.29 -0.06 -50.84
CA VAL A 499 -7.81 -1.38 -51.27
C VAL A 499 -8.64 -2.48 -50.63
N MET A 500 -8.83 -2.45 -49.30
CA MET A 500 -9.56 -3.49 -48.58
C MET A 500 -11.04 -3.58 -49.00
N LYS A 501 -11.65 -2.48 -49.44
CA LYS A 501 -13.02 -2.47 -50.00
C LYS A 501 -13.16 -3.42 -51.20
N ARG A 502 -12.09 -3.63 -51.97
CA ARG A 502 -12.08 -4.52 -53.15
C ARG A 502 -12.03 -6.00 -52.76
N TYR A 503 -11.68 -6.30 -51.51
CA TYR A 503 -11.51 -7.66 -50.99
C TYR A 503 -12.22 -7.83 -49.63
N PRO A 504 -13.56 -7.68 -49.56
CA PRO A 504 -14.30 -7.52 -48.30
C PRO A 504 -14.26 -8.74 -47.37
N ASP A 505 -14.01 -9.95 -47.89
CA ASP A 505 -13.99 -11.21 -47.13
C ASP A 505 -12.58 -11.86 -47.08
N LYS A 506 -11.52 -11.09 -47.33
CA LYS A 506 -10.14 -11.58 -47.29
C LYS A 506 -9.37 -10.92 -46.15
N GLY A 507 -8.62 -11.74 -45.40
CA GLY A 507 -7.71 -11.23 -44.39
C GLY A 507 -6.56 -10.45 -45.03
N LEU A 508 -5.93 -9.56 -44.28
CA LEU A 508 -4.84 -8.72 -44.79
C LEU A 508 -3.70 -9.53 -45.46
N ILE A 509 -3.31 -10.67 -44.89
CA ILE A 509 -2.28 -11.55 -45.46
C ILE A 509 -2.72 -12.14 -46.81
N ASP A 510 -3.98 -12.58 -46.93
CA ASP A 510 -4.51 -13.07 -48.20
C ASP A 510 -4.49 -11.96 -49.26
N VAL A 511 -4.83 -10.72 -48.87
CA VAL A 511 -4.80 -9.57 -49.75
C VAL A 511 -3.37 -9.28 -50.23
N PHE A 512 -2.34 -9.41 -49.38
CA PHE A 512 -0.95 -9.29 -49.82
C PHE A 512 -0.59 -10.33 -50.87
N VAL A 513 -0.95 -11.60 -50.66
CA VAL A 513 -0.69 -12.69 -51.62
C VAL A 513 -1.45 -12.49 -52.93
N ILE A 514 -2.70 -12.00 -52.87
CA ILE A 514 -3.51 -11.71 -54.06
C ILE A 514 -2.91 -10.54 -54.84
N ILE A 515 -2.50 -9.45 -54.20
CA ILE A 515 -2.06 -8.23 -54.88
C ILE A 515 -0.63 -8.37 -55.42
N PHE A 516 0.30 -8.84 -54.60
CA PHE A 516 1.73 -8.90 -54.92
C PHE A 516 2.16 -10.24 -55.54
N GLY A 517 1.33 -11.27 -55.45
CA GLY A 517 1.67 -12.64 -55.83
C GLY A 517 2.27 -13.43 -54.66
N LYS A 518 2.47 -14.75 -54.86
CA LYS A 518 2.84 -15.69 -53.80
C LYS A 518 4.12 -15.31 -53.05
N TYR A 519 5.21 -15.03 -53.76
CA TYR A 519 6.52 -14.77 -53.15
C TYR A 519 6.63 -13.37 -52.57
N LEU A 520 6.29 -12.34 -53.35
CA LEU A 520 6.37 -10.95 -52.90
C LEU A 520 5.34 -10.65 -51.80
N GLY A 521 4.13 -11.22 -51.89
CA GLY A 521 3.12 -11.12 -50.85
C GLY A 521 3.54 -11.80 -49.54
N PHE A 522 4.22 -12.97 -49.61
CA PHE A 522 4.82 -13.60 -48.44
C PHE A 522 5.90 -12.71 -47.82
N MET A 523 6.79 -12.13 -48.62
CA MET A 523 7.85 -11.23 -48.13
C MET A 523 7.28 -10.01 -47.40
N VAL A 524 6.28 -9.34 -47.99
CA VAL A 524 5.58 -8.21 -47.37
C VAL A 524 4.87 -8.64 -46.09
N GLY A 525 4.17 -9.78 -46.11
CA GLY A 525 3.53 -10.35 -44.92
C GLY A 525 4.52 -10.71 -43.81
N PHE A 526 5.70 -11.22 -44.16
CA PHE A 526 6.76 -11.57 -43.20
C PHE A 526 7.38 -10.31 -42.56
N ILE A 527 7.63 -9.26 -43.35
CA ILE A 527 8.09 -7.96 -42.82
C ILE A 527 7.04 -7.37 -41.87
N PHE A 528 5.75 -7.45 -42.25
CA PHE A 528 4.65 -7.04 -41.38
C PHE A 528 4.63 -7.83 -40.06
N PHE A 529 4.82 -9.16 -40.13
CA PHE A 529 4.94 -10.02 -38.96
C PHE A 529 6.12 -9.64 -38.07
N LEU A 530 7.32 -9.45 -38.63
CA LEU A 530 8.51 -9.06 -37.88
C LEU A 530 8.32 -7.71 -37.18
N PHE A 531 7.69 -6.74 -37.83
CA PHE A 531 7.37 -5.45 -37.21
C PHE A 531 6.50 -5.64 -35.97
N PHE A 532 5.42 -6.43 -36.05
CA PHE A 532 4.54 -6.69 -34.91
C PHE A 532 5.22 -7.52 -33.82
N LEU A 533 6.07 -8.47 -34.17
CA LEU A 533 6.84 -9.29 -33.22
C LEU A 533 7.82 -8.41 -32.42
N ILE A 534 8.64 -7.62 -33.10
CA ILE A 534 9.61 -6.71 -32.47
C ILE A 534 8.87 -5.62 -31.68
N GLY A 535 7.81 -5.04 -32.26
CA GLY A 535 6.97 -4.05 -31.60
C GLY A 535 6.39 -4.57 -30.29
N THR A 536 5.84 -5.79 -30.29
CA THR A 536 5.31 -6.41 -29.08
C THR A 536 6.40 -6.68 -28.05
N ALA A 537 7.60 -7.12 -28.47
CA ALA A 537 8.71 -7.37 -27.55
C ALA A 537 9.20 -6.08 -26.87
N VAL A 538 9.35 -5.00 -27.64
CA VAL A 538 9.77 -3.68 -27.12
C VAL A 538 8.69 -3.06 -26.23
N ASP A 539 7.42 -3.07 -26.66
CA ASP A 539 6.33 -2.54 -25.84
C ASP A 539 6.18 -3.34 -24.53
N THR A 540 6.25 -4.67 -24.55
CA THR A 540 6.19 -5.45 -23.30
C THR A 540 7.38 -5.18 -22.38
N ARG A 541 8.57 -4.93 -22.93
CA ARG A 541 9.75 -4.49 -22.17
C ARG A 541 9.51 -3.16 -21.47
N SER A 542 8.94 -2.18 -22.17
CA SER A 542 8.57 -0.88 -21.62
C SER A 542 7.69 -1.01 -20.37
N TYR A 543 6.64 -1.84 -20.47
CA TYR A 543 5.70 -2.04 -19.36
C TYR A 543 6.30 -2.81 -18.18
N VAL A 544 7.11 -3.83 -18.45
CA VAL A 544 7.84 -4.53 -17.38
C VAL A 544 8.82 -3.59 -16.69
N ASN A 545 9.47 -2.69 -17.42
CA ASN A 545 10.34 -1.67 -16.84
C ASN A 545 9.57 -0.68 -15.96
N ILE A 546 8.35 -0.27 -16.36
CA ILE A 546 7.47 0.55 -15.49
C ILE A 546 7.23 -0.17 -14.16
N PHE A 547 6.89 -1.47 -14.19
CA PHE A 547 6.68 -2.25 -12.96
C PHE A 547 7.93 -2.35 -12.11
N SER A 548 9.08 -2.72 -12.68
CA SER A 548 10.31 -2.85 -11.92
C SER A 548 10.79 -1.51 -11.39
N THR A 549 10.62 -0.41 -12.11
CA THR A 549 11.15 0.88 -11.67
C THR A 549 10.24 1.54 -10.62
N LEU A 550 8.91 1.47 -10.78
CA LEU A 550 7.99 2.27 -9.96
C LEU A 550 7.27 1.50 -8.86
N TYR A 551 7.00 0.20 -9.05
CA TYR A 551 6.08 -0.55 -8.18
C TYR A 551 6.78 -1.71 -7.45
N PHE A 552 7.66 -2.44 -8.15
CA PHE A 552 8.28 -3.68 -7.65
C PHE A 552 9.79 -3.72 -7.94
N PRO A 553 10.60 -2.80 -7.34
CA PRO A 553 12.03 -2.66 -7.64
C PRO A 553 12.91 -3.83 -7.22
N LYS A 554 12.43 -4.67 -6.31
CA LYS A 554 13.17 -5.87 -5.86
C LYS A 554 12.79 -7.13 -6.65
N THR A 555 11.79 -7.07 -7.53
CA THR A 555 11.28 -8.24 -8.25
C THR A 555 12.08 -8.46 -9.53
N PRO A 556 12.60 -9.69 -9.78
CA PRO A 556 13.31 -9.99 -11.02
C PRO A 556 12.43 -9.79 -12.26
N LEU A 557 13.02 -9.21 -13.32
CA LEU A 557 12.35 -8.94 -14.60
C LEU A 557 11.64 -10.16 -15.19
N LEU A 558 12.26 -11.35 -15.12
CA LEU A 558 11.70 -12.60 -15.61
C LEU A 558 10.37 -12.96 -14.91
N VAL A 559 10.26 -12.68 -13.60
CA VAL A 559 9.05 -12.95 -12.83
C VAL A 559 7.92 -12.02 -13.28
N LEU A 560 8.21 -10.74 -13.50
CA LEU A 560 7.24 -9.76 -14.00
C LEU A 560 6.72 -10.14 -15.40
N TYR A 561 7.62 -10.57 -16.28
CA TYR A 561 7.25 -11.10 -17.60
C TYR A 561 6.33 -12.32 -17.50
N PHE A 562 6.68 -13.28 -16.65
CA PHE A 562 5.90 -14.49 -16.47
C PHE A 562 4.48 -14.18 -15.96
N LEU A 563 4.37 -13.29 -14.96
CA LEU A 563 3.08 -12.84 -14.43
C LEU A 563 2.23 -12.14 -15.50
N LEU A 564 2.82 -11.24 -16.29
CA LEU A 564 2.15 -10.54 -17.38
C LEU A 564 1.61 -11.53 -18.44
N PHE A 565 2.47 -12.42 -18.91
CA PHE A 565 2.12 -13.32 -20.02
C PHE A 565 1.23 -14.49 -19.62
N ILE A 566 1.19 -14.92 -18.36
CA ILE A 566 0.18 -15.89 -17.89
C ILE A 566 -1.23 -15.35 -18.16
N VAL A 567 -1.48 -14.10 -17.76
CA VAL A 567 -2.80 -13.47 -17.95
C VAL A 567 -3.07 -13.26 -19.43
N CYS A 568 -2.07 -12.80 -20.19
CA CYS A 568 -2.23 -12.56 -21.63
C CYS A 568 -2.52 -13.83 -22.43
N VAL A 569 -1.84 -14.93 -22.12
CA VAL A 569 -2.09 -16.25 -22.74
C VAL A 569 -3.49 -16.75 -22.38
N PHE A 570 -3.90 -16.62 -21.12
CA PHE A 570 -5.23 -17.03 -20.68
C PHE A 570 -6.33 -16.31 -21.47
N LEU A 571 -6.20 -15.00 -21.65
CA LEU A 571 -7.19 -14.22 -22.39
C LEU A 571 -7.10 -14.49 -23.90
N ALA A 572 -5.89 -14.58 -24.46
CA ALA A 572 -5.68 -14.87 -25.88
C ALA A 572 -6.17 -16.26 -26.30
N LYS A 573 -6.13 -17.27 -25.42
CA LYS A 573 -6.68 -18.61 -25.66
C LYS A 573 -8.20 -18.61 -25.92
N ARG A 574 -8.92 -17.57 -25.48
CA ARG A 574 -10.35 -17.39 -25.77
C ARG A 574 -10.62 -16.78 -27.16
N GLY A 575 -9.57 -16.53 -27.94
CA GLY A 575 -9.65 -15.95 -29.26
C GLY A 575 -10.03 -14.47 -29.26
N LEU A 576 -10.16 -13.91 -30.46
CA LEU A 576 -10.47 -12.48 -30.65
C LEU A 576 -11.83 -12.08 -30.04
N GLU A 577 -12.81 -12.99 -30.02
CA GLU A 577 -14.10 -12.81 -29.35
C GLU A 577 -13.95 -12.66 -27.83
N GLY A 578 -13.12 -13.50 -27.20
CA GLY A 578 -12.83 -13.41 -25.78
C GLY A 578 -12.19 -12.08 -25.42
N ILE A 579 -11.16 -11.67 -26.17
CA ILE A 579 -10.45 -10.40 -25.95
C ILE A 579 -11.40 -9.22 -26.13
N SER A 580 -12.20 -9.19 -27.20
CA SER A 580 -13.10 -8.06 -27.47
C SER A 580 -14.23 -7.93 -26.45
N ARG A 581 -14.80 -9.04 -25.98
CA ARG A 581 -15.82 -9.04 -24.92
C ARG A 581 -15.26 -8.59 -23.58
N THR A 582 -14.06 -9.06 -23.22
CA THR A 582 -13.36 -8.59 -22.03
C THR A 582 -13.07 -7.10 -22.12
N SER A 583 -12.63 -6.63 -23.29
CA SER A 583 -12.44 -5.21 -23.55
C SER A 583 -13.72 -4.39 -23.40
N PHE A 584 -14.85 -4.90 -23.89
CA PHE A 584 -16.15 -4.25 -23.75
C PHE A 584 -16.60 -4.11 -22.28
N ILE A 585 -16.27 -5.07 -21.42
CA ILE A 585 -16.59 -5.00 -19.99
C ILE A 585 -15.75 -3.91 -19.30
N PHE A 586 -14.46 -3.84 -19.63
CA PHE A 586 -13.54 -2.94 -18.94
C PHE A 586 -13.41 -1.54 -19.54
N ILE A 587 -13.94 -1.28 -20.75
CA ILE A 587 -13.81 0.04 -21.36
C ILE A 587 -14.48 1.14 -20.53
N PHE A 588 -15.63 0.87 -19.93
CA PHE A 588 -16.32 1.84 -19.08
C PHE A 588 -15.50 2.23 -17.84
N PRO A 589 -15.06 1.30 -16.96
CA PRO A 589 -14.23 1.67 -15.81
C PRO A 589 -12.89 2.29 -16.22
N ILE A 590 -12.31 1.88 -17.36
CA ILE A 590 -11.12 2.54 -17.92
C ILE A 590 -11.38 4.01 -18.20
N LYS A 591 -12.42 4.34 -18.98
CA LYS A 591 -12.72 5.73 -19.33
C LYS A 591 -13.13 6.56 -18.12
N VAL A 592 -13.92 6.00 -17.20
CA VAL A 592 -14.29 6.70 -15.95
C VAL A 592 -13.06 7.01 -15.10
N GLY A 593 -12.13 6.06 -14.96
CA GLY A 593 -10.87 6.29 -14.24
C GLY A 593 -10.04 7.41 -14.86
N LEU A 594 -9.91 7.42 -16.19
CA LEU A 594 -9.15 8.45 -16.89
C LEU A 594 -9.81 9.83 -16.80
N SER A 595 -11.13 9.92 -16.92
CA SER A 595 -11.85 11.18 -16.71
C SER A 595 -11.75 11.66 -15.26
N LEU A 596 -11.81 10.74 -14.29
CA LEU A 596 -11.63 11.06 -12.87
C LEU A 596 -10.25 11.64 -12.60
N LEU A 597 -9.19 11.12 -13.24
CA LEU A 597 -7.83 11.65 -13.11
C LEU A 597 -7.76 13.14 -13.49
N ILE A 598 -8.32 13.50 -14.64
CA ILE A 598 -8.33 14.89 -15.13
C ILE A 598 -9.14 15.78 -14.19
N ILE A 599 -10.30 15.30 -13.71
CA ILE A 599 -11.16 16.06 -12.78
C ILE A 599 -10.45 16.33 -11.45
N LEU A 600 -9.74 15.33 -10.91
CA LEU A 600 -9.06 15.44 -9.61
C LEU A 600 -7.82 16.34 -9.63
N LEU A 601 -7.29 16.65 -10.82
CA LEU A 601 -6.13 17.51 -11.00
C LEU A 601 -6.48 18.83 -11.67
N TRP A 602 -7.76 19.13 -11.85
CA TRP A 602 -8.24 20.31 -12.58
C TRP A 602 -7.76 21.63 -11.98
N ASP A 603 -7.64 21.68 -10.65
CA ASP A 603 -7.17 22.84 -9.90
C ASP A 603 -5.66 23.09 -10.02
N ARG A 604 -4.89 22.10 -10.50
CA ARG A 604 -3.44 22.19 -10.68
C ARG A 604 -3.02 22.54 -12.09
N LEU A 605 -3.96 22.70 -13.02
CA LEU A 605 -3.64 22.98 -14.41
C LEU A 605 -3.31 24.46 -14.62
N GLU A 606 -2.10 24.74 -15.11
CA GLU A 606 -1.64 26.07 -15.46
C GLU A 606 -1.68 26.27 -16.98
N PHE A 607 -2.61 27.10 -17.44
CA PHE A 607 -2.77 27.38 -18.89
C PHE A 607 -1.56 28.11 -19.49
N SER A 608 -0.78 28.81 -18.68
CA SER A 608 0.44 29.51 -19.10
C SER A 608 1.50 28.58 -19.69
N TYR A 609 1.54 27.30 -19.28
CA TYR A 609 2.55 26.34 -19.74
C TYR A 609 2.34 25.88 -21.19
N LEU A 610 1.19 26.18 -21.79
CA LEU A 610 0.96 25.92 -23.22
C LEU A 610 1.78 26.84 -24.14
N PHE A 611 2.34 27.94 -23.62
CA PHE A 611 3.11 28.89 -24.40
C PHE A 611 4.62 28.63 -24.26
N PRO A 612 5.37 28.65 -25.37
CA PRO A 612 4.94 28.94 -26.75
C PRO A 612 4.22 27.76 -27.43
N ILE A 613 3.12 28.04 -28.13
CA ILE A 613 2.25 27.01 -28.73
C ILE A 613 2.99 26.13 -29.77
N PHE A 614 3.95 26.70 -30.48
CA PHE A 614 4.66 26.05 -31.59
C PHE A 614 6.03 25.49 -31.20
N GLY A 615 6.36 25.43 -29.90
CA GLY A 615 7.66 24.97 -29.45
C GLY A 615 8.80 25.77 -30.09
N ARG A 616 9.90 25.10 -30.44
CA ARG A 616 11.10 25.71 -31.04
C ARG A 616 10.95 25.99 -32.54
N THR A 617 10.53 25.01 -33.35
CA THR A 617 10.50 25.09 -34.82
C THR A 617 9.39 24.26 -35.45
N TRP A 618 8.75 24.80 -36.49
CA TRP A 618 7.68 24.12 -37.25
C TRP A 618 8.14 22.86 -37.99
N GLU A 619 9.38 22.85 -38.48
CA GLU A 619 9.95 21.71 -39.21
C GLU A 619 9.99 20.45 -38.33
N ASN A 620 10.43 20.59 -37.08
CA ASN A 620 10.48 19.48 -36.12
C ASN A 620 9.09 18.88 -35.90
N ILE A 621 8.04 19.71 -35.78
CA ILE A 621 6.66 19.23 -35.59
C ILE A 621 6.23 18.30 -36.73
N PHE A 622 6.54 18.66 -37.98
CA PHE A 622 6.16 17.84 -39.14
C PHE A 622 6.98 16.55 -39.25
N ILE A 623 8.29 16.62 -39.01
CA ILE A 623 9.17 15.45 -39.06
C ILE A 623 8.80 14.46 -37.94
N THR A 624 8.69 14.94 -36.71
CA THR A 624 8.29 14.13 -35.55
C THR A 624 6.86 13.62 -35.71
N GLY A 625 5.93 14.45 -36.20
CA GLY A 625 4.57 14.01 -36.51
C GLY A 625 4.51 12.87 -37.53
N PHE A 626 5.30 12.94 -38.61
CA PHE A 626 5.40 11.82 -39.55
C PHE A 626 5.99 10.57 -38.89
N LYS A 627 7.06 10.73 -38.11
CA LYS A 627 7.76 9.66 -37.39
C LYS A 627 6.84 8.91 -36.42
N PHE A 628 5.93 9.60 -35.73
CA PHE A 628 5.02 9.00 -34.73
C PHE A 628 3.67 8.52 -35.30
N MET A 629 3.44 8.62 -36.61
CA MET A 629 2.29 8.01 -37.29
C MET A 629 2.02 6.52 -36.90
N PRO A 630 3.04 5.66 -36.63
CA PRO A 630 2.83 4.28 -36.20
C PRO A 630 2.00 4.08 -34.93
N ILE A 631 1.75 5.14 -34.14
CA ILE A 631 0.83 5.12 -32.99
C ILE A 631 -0.54 4.50 -33.34
N PHE A 632 -1.02 4.63 -34.58
CA PHE A 632 -2.36 4.18 -34.97
C PHE A 632 -2.40 2.87 -35.79
N VAL A 633 -1.26 2.20 -36.00
CA VAL A 633 -1.13 1.09 -36.96
C VAL A 633 -1.93 -0.15 -36.57
N GLU A 634 -2.28 -0.33 -35.30
CA GLU A 634 -3.15 -1.40 -34.81
C GLU A 634 -4.52 -1.40 -35.50
N ILE A 635 -5.03 -0.22 -35.88
CA ILE A 635 -6.29 -0.09 -36.62
C ILE A 635 -6.19 -0.80 -37.97
N MET A 636 -5.04 -0.68 -38.63
CA MET A 636 -4.76 -1.34 -39.90
C MET A 636 -4.52 -2.84 -39.71
N ALA A 637 -3.79 -3.22 -38.66
CA ALA A 637 -3.53 -4.63 -38.35
C ALA A 637 -4.79 -5.43 -38.00
N LEU A 638 -5.82 -4.79 -37.44
CA LEU A 638 -7.11 -5.45 -37.22
C LEU A 638 -7.70 -6.05 -38.51
N ALA A 639 -7.31 -5.54 -39.70
CA ALA A 639 -7.73 -6.08 -40.99
C ALA A 639 -7.26 -7.53 -41.26
N ILE A 640 -6.29 -8.05 -40.49
CA ILE A 640 -5.95 -9.48 -40.52
C ILE A 640 -7.20 -10.33 -40.26
N PHE A 641 -8.08 -9.86 -39.38
CA PHE A 641 -9.28 -10.56 -38.96
C PHE A 641 -10.53 -10.14 -39.74
N MET A 642 -10.39 -9.56 -40.94
CA MET A 642 -11.53 -9.18 -41.79
C MET A 642 -12.53 -10.32 -42.01
N THR A 643 -12.05 -11.56 -42.09
CA THR A 643 -12.88 -12.77 -42.22
C THR A 643 -13.81 -13.00 -41.03
N PHE A 644 -13.45 -12.49 -39.84
CA PHE A 644 -14.24 -12.58 -38.61
C PHE A 644 -15.13 -11.33 -38.39
N VAL A 645 -15.00 -10.30 -39.21
CA VAL A 645 -15.86 -9.11 -39.14
C VAL A 645 -17.15 -9.35 -39.92
N ARG A 646 -18.27 -8.76 -39.47
CA ARG A 646 -19.58 -8.91 -40.13
C ARG A 646 -19.57 -8.52 -41.61
N ASP A 647 -18.99 -7.36 -41.90
CA ASP A 647 -18.97 -6.72 -43.20
C ASP A 647 -17.92 -5.59 -43.26
N PHE A 648 -17.44 -5.26 -44.46
CA PHE A 648 -16.47 -4.18 -44.66
C PHE A 648 -16.97 -2.80 -44.19
N SER A 649 -18.27 -2.51 -44.31
CA SER A 649 -18.84 -1.24 -43.85
C SER A 649 -18.76 -1.13 -42.32
N THR A 650 -18.98 -2.22 -41.60
CA THR A 650 -18.77 -2.33 -40.15
C THR A 650 -17.31 -2.10 -39.79
N TYR A 651 -16.34 -2.73 -40.47
CA TYR A 651 -14.92 -2.46 -40.25
C TYR A 651 -14.58 -0.98 -40.48
N LYS A 652 -14.90 -0.45 -41.68
CA LYS A 652 -14.62 0.95 -42.05
C LYS A 652 -15.16 1.94 -41.03
N LYS A 653 -16.45 1.85 -40.68
CA LYS A 653 -17.10 2.79 -39.75
C LYS A 653 -16.49 2.68 -38.35
N SER A 654 -16.28 1.46 -37.85
CA SER A 654 -15.77 1.24 -36.49
C SER A 654 -14.33 1.69 -36.35
N SER A 655 -13.48 1.41 -37.34
CA SER A 655 -12.09 1.84 -37.38
C SER A 655 -11.95 3.36 -37.46
N LEU A 656 -12.76 4.05 -38.28
CA LEU A 656 -12.75 5.51 -38.35
C LEU A 656 -13.27 6.18 -37.07
N ILE A 657 -14.35 5.64 -36.47
CA ILE A 657 -14.85 6.14 -35.19
C ILE A 657 -13.79 5.97 -34.09
N SER A 658 -13.15 4.80 -34.02
CA SER A 658 -12.10 4.53 -33.04
C SER A 658 -10.90 5.46 -33.24
N PHE A 659 -10.49 5.67 -34.50
CA PHE A 659 -9.41 6.59 -34.84
C PHE A 659 -9.67 8.02 -34.33
N VAL A 660 -10.87 8.56 -34.58
CA VAL A 660 -11.23 9.91 -34.11
C VAL A 660 -11.23 10.00 -32.58
N ILE A 661 -11.85 9.02 -31.89
CA ILE A 661 -11.94 9.02 -30.43
C ILE A 661 -10.56 8.91 -29.79
N VAL A 662 -9.70 8.01 -30.27
CA VAL A 662 -8.36 7.82 -29.74
C VAL A 662 -7.47 9.04 -30.03
N THR A 663 -7.56 9.62 -31.22
CA THR A 663 -6.81 10.85 -31.53
C THR A 663 -7.19 11.97 -30.56
N PHE A 664 -8.48 12.13 -30.29
CA PHE A 664 -8.97 13.12 -29.33
C PHE A 664 -8.53 12.82 -27.89
N GLU A 665 -8.56 11.56 -27.47
CA GLU A 665 -8.07 11.13 -26.16
C GLU A 665 -6.57 11.43 -25.98
N LEU A 666 -5.74 11.05 -26.95
CA LEU A 666 -4.30 11.34 -26.91
C LEU A 666 -4.06 12.86 -26.88
N LEU A 667 -4.78 13.64 -27.70
CA LEU A 667 -4.67 15.10 -27.70
C LEU A 667 -4.99 15.70 -26.32
N ILE A 668 -6.07 15.26 -25.68
CA ILE A 668 -6.44 15.72 -24.33
C ILE A 668 -5.32 15.42 -23.34
N PHE A 669 -4.80 14.19 -23.32
CA PHE A 669 -3.77 13.81 -22.36
C PHE A 669 -2.45 14.55 -22.58
N PHE A 670 -2.06 14.80 -23.82
CA PHE A 670 -0.83 15.56 -24.10
C PHE A 670 -0.97 17.03 -23.70
N LEU A 671 -2.12 17.67 -23.98
CA LEU A 671 -2.39 19.01 -23.45
C LEU A 671 -2.42 19.02 -21.93
N PHE A 672 -3.06 18.02 -21.33
CA PHE A 672 -3.15 17.88 -19.88
C PHE A 672 -1.76 17.75 -19.23
N TYR A 673 -0.83 17.00 -19.82
CA TYR A 673 0.53 16.89 -19.32
C TYR A 673 1.32 18.20 -19.42
N ILE A 674 1.21 18.94 -20.53
CA ILE A 674 1.86 20.26 -20.67
C ILE A 674 1.28 21.26 -19.65
N MET A 675 -0.02 21.22 -19.41
CA MET A 675 -0.67 22.12 -18.45
C MET A 675 -0.37 21.74 -17.00
N LEU A 676 0.00 20.49 -16.72
CA LEU A 676 0.30 20.01 -15.38
C LEU A 676 1.77 20.15 -15.01
N TYR A 677 2.67 20.01 -15.99
CA TYR A 677 4.11 20.02 -15.81
C TYR A 677 4.72 21.04 -16.79
N ASP A 678 5.56 21.94 -16.28
CA ASP A 678 6.31 22.87 -17.12
C ASP A 678 7.29 22.11 -18.04
N VAL A 679 7.71 22.78 -19.13
CA VAL A 679 8.48 22.14 -20.22
C VAL A 679 9.74 21.41 -19.75
N PRO A 680 10.62 22.00 -18.92
CA PRO A 680 11.82 21.32 -18.46
C PRO A 680 11.49 20.03 -17.68
N LEU A 681 10.43 20.07 -16.88
CA LEU A 681 10.05 18.97 -16.01
C LEU A 681 9.35 17.84 -16.80
N VAL A 682 8.50 18.18 -17.77
CA VAL A 682 7.83 17.20 -18.65
C VAL A 682 8.85 16.38 -19.45
N THR A 683 9.97 16.97 -19.85
CA THR A 683 11.02 16.26 -20.59
C THR A 683 11.88 15.35 -19.70
N GLU A 684 11.97 15.65 -18.40
CA GLU A 684 12.76 14.85 -17.46
C GLU A 684 11.98 13.66 -16.86
N ILE A 685 10.64 13.74 -16.81
CA ILE A 685 9.82 12.65 -16.27
C ILE A 685 9.72 11.50 -17.27
N THR A 686 10.23 10.33 -16.87
CA THR A 686 10.22 9.11 -17.69
C THR A 686 8.83 8.51 -17.88
N TYR A 687 8.01 8.47 -16.82
CA TYR A 687 6.69 7.79 -16.84
C TYR A 687 5.56 8.75 -16.48
N LEU A 688 5.25 9.67 -17.40
CA LEU A 688 4.35 10.81 -17.17
C LEU A 688 3.02 10.45 -16.51
N PHE A 689 2.31 9.44 -17.03
CA PHE A 689 1.03 9.03 -16.45
C PHE A 689 1.15 8.55 -15.01
N HIS A 690 2.15 7.73 -14.72
CA HIS A 690 2.33 7.15 -13.39
C HIS A 690 2.72 8.22 -12.38
N GLU A 691 3.58 9.16 -12.77
CA GLU A 691 3.93 10.31 -11.95
C GLU A 691 2.72 11.23 -11.73
N THR A 692 1.90 11.42 -12.76
CA THR A 692 0.66 12.19 -12.66
C THR A 692 -0.29 11.57 -11.64
N THR A 693 -0.45 10.24 -11.67
CA THR A 693 -1.34 9.55 -10.72
C THR A 693 -0.87 9.65 -9.28
N ARG A 694 0.45 9.76 -9.03
CA ARG A 694 1.02 9.96 -7.68
C ARG A 694 0.77 11.38 -7.16
N ASN A 695 0.69 12.36 -8.05
CA ASN A 695 0.45 13.76 -7.70
C ASN A 695 -1.02 14.08 -7.40
N VAL A 696 -1.93 13.12 -7.59
CA VAL A 696 -3.37 13.29 -7.32
C VAL A 696 -3.62 13.42 -5.81
N SER A 697 -3.98 14.61 -5.35
CA SER A 697 -4.40 14.80 -3.95
C SER A 697 -5.91 15.01 -3.85
N ALA A 698 -6.67 13.94 -3.62
CA ALA A 698 -8.11 14.04 -3.36
C ALA A 698 -8.38 14.29 -1.86
N GLY A 699 -7.99 15.46 -1.38
CA GLY A 699 -8.03 15.80 0.05
C GLY A 699 -7.23 14.82 0.92
N ARG A 700 -7.62 14.65 2.19
CA ARG A 700 -6.94 13.75 3.15
C ARG A 700 -7.45 12.30 3.11
N PHE A 701 -8.28 11.94 2.12
CA PHE A 701 -9.01 10.65 2.09
C PHE A 701 -8.26 9.55 1.31
N LEU A 702 -7.50 9.91 0.27
CA LEU A 702 -6.70 8.96 -0.52
C LEU A 702 -5.22 9.27 -0.33
N ALA A 703 -4.56 8.55 0.57
CA ALA A 703 -3.13 8.71 0.83
C ALA A 703 -2.26 8.17 -0.33
N ASN A 704 -2.77 7.18 -1.07
CA ASN A 704 -2.08 6.53 -2.20
C ASN A 704 -3.05 6.48 -3.40
N PRO A 705 -3.28 7.60 -4.09
CA PRO A 705 -4.22 7.69 -5.22
C PRO A 705 -3.91 6.70 -6.35
N GLU A 706 -2.63 6.35 -6.54
CA GLU A 706 -2.17 5.41 -7.55
C GLU A 706 -2.79 4.01 -7.39
N THR A 707 -3.24 3.65 -6.18
CA THR A 707 -3.94 2.38 -5.93
C THR A 707 -5.28 2.26 -6.68
N ILE A 708 -5.89 3.37 -7.08
CA ILE A 708 -7.12 3.41 -7.88
C ILE A 708 -6.79 3.31 -9.37
N PHE A 709 -5.77 4.05 -9.82
CA PHE A 709 -5.45 4.16 -11.25
C PHE A 709 -4.62 2.97 -11.77
N LEU A 710 -3.78 2.36 -10.92
CA LEU A 710 -2.94 1.23 -11.30
C LEU A 710 -3.75 0.03 -11.78
N PRO A 711 -4.81 -0.45 -11.08
CA PRO A 711 -5.64 -1.54 -11.58
C PRO A 711 -6.31 -1.21 -12.91
N ILE A 712 -6.73 0.05 -13.10
CA ILE A 712 -7.39 0.51 -14.33
C ILE A 712 -6.43 0.45 -15.52
N TRP A 713 -5.22 0.97 -15.33
CA TRP A 713 -4.16 0.89 -16.32
C TRP A 713 -3.74 -0.56 -16.60
N LEU A 714 -3.65 -1.40 -15.56
CA LEU A 714 -3.30 -2.82 -15.68
C LEU A 714 -4.34 -3.59 -16.51
N LEU A 715 -5.63 -3.31 -16.33
CA LEU A 715 -6.70 -3.93 -17.14
C LEU A 715 -6.54 -3.60 -18.63
N SER A 716 -6.27 -2.33 -18.95
CA SER A 716 -6.00 -1.90 -20.33
C SER A 716 -4.74 -2.56 -20.89
N THR A 717 -3.71 -2.69 -20.07
CA THR A 717 -2.44 -3.38 -20.39
C THR A 717 -2.64 -4.85 -20.74
N PHE A 718 -3.42 -5.59 -19.94
CA PHE A 718 -3.73 -6.98 -20.22
C PHE A 718 -4.51 -7.14 -21.52
N ILE A 719 -5.47 -6.26 -21.81
CA ILE A 719 -6.20 -6.28 -23.09
C ILE A 719 -5.24 -6.04 -24.26
N ARG A 720 -4.36 -5.02 -24.16
CA ARG A 720 -3.38 -4.67 -25.19
C ARG A 720 -2.45 -5.83 -25.50
N PHE A 721 -1.80 -6.40 -24.49
CA PHE A 721 -0.81 -7.46 -24.72
C PHE A 721 -1.41 -8.82 -25.04
N SER A 722 -2.65 -9.09 -24.61
CA SER A 722 -3.39 -10.26 -25.10
C SER A 722 -3.68 -10.14 -26.59
N PHE A 723 -4.08 -8.94 -27.05
CA PHE A 723 -4.31 -8.68 -28.47
C PHE A 723 -3.02 -8.73 -29.29
N TYR A 724 -1.91 -8.16 -28.79
CA TYR A 724 -0.62 -8.22 -29.47
C TYR A 724 -0.07 -9.64 -29.58
N LEU A 725 -0.15 -10.43 -28.50
CA LEU A 725 0.19 -11.85 -28.54
C LEU A 725 -0.66 -12.58 -29.58
N TYR A 726 -1.97 -12.32 -29.60
CA TYR A 726 -2.89 -12.96 -30.53
C TYR A 726 -2.64 -12.53 -31.99
N ILE A 727 -2.41 -11.25 -32.27
CA ILE A 727 -2.06 -10.75 -33.62
C ILE A 727 -0.76 -11.36 -34.10
N THR A 728 0.30 -11.33 -33.28
CA THR A 728 1.63 -11.81 -33.68
C THR A 728 1.57 -13.31 -33.99
N THR A 729 0.88 -14.08 -33.16
CA THR A 729 0.66 -15.52 -33.38
C THR A 729 -0.22 -15.77 -34.61
N ALA A 730 -1.27 -14.97 -34.82
CA ALA A 730 -2.16 -15.10 -35.97
C ALA A 730 -1.45 -14.76 -37.29
N LEU A 731 -0.63 -13.70 -37.32
CA LEU A 731 0.21 -13.33 -38.46
C LEU A 731 1.10 -14.50 -38.87
N PHE A 732 1.80 -15.09 -37.91
CA PHE A 732 2.62 -16.27 -38.16
C PHE A 732 1.78 -17.45 -38.68
N SER A 733 0.66 -17.75 -38.03
CA SER A 733 -0.21 -18.86 -38.40
C SER A 733 -0.74 -18.73 -39.83
N TYR A 734 -1.19 -17.54 -40.24
CA TYR A 734 -1.69 -17.31 -41.59
C TYR A 734 -0.58 -17.33 -42.64
N LEU A 735 0.60 -16.78 -42.32
CA LEU A 735 1.74 -16.76 -43.23
C LEU A 735 2.24 -18.18 -43.55
N PHE A 736 2.23 -19.07 -42.56
CA PHE A 736 2.65 -20.47 -42.68
C PHE A 736 1.50 -21.47 -42.86
N ASN A 737 0.27 -20.98 -43.04
CA ASN A 737 -0.95 -21.78 -43.25
C ASN A 737 -1.21 -22.85 -42.17
N ILE A 738 -0.96 -22.50 -40.91
CA ILE A 738 -1.21 -23.34 -39.74
C ILE A 738 -2.68 -23.20 -39.32
N LYS A 739 -3.38 -24.34 -39.15
CA LYS A 739 -4.84 -24.37 -38.93
C LYS A 739 -5.30 -24.01 -37.52
N LYS A 740 -4.43 -24.12 -36.51
CA LYS A 740 -4.77 -23.89 -35.09
C LYS A 740 -3.81 -22.89 -34.47
N ILE A 741 -4.34 -21.78 -33.97
CA ILE A 741 -3.57 -20.67 -33.39
C ILE A 741 -3.30 -20.93 -31.90
N GLU A 742 -4.23 -21.57 -31.20
CA GLU A 742 -4.23 -21.70 -29.73
C GLU A 742 -2.99 -22.39 -29.16
N PRO A 743 -2.45 -23.48 -29.77
CA PRO A 743 -1.23 -24.11 -29.27
C PRO A 743 0.03 -23.24 -29.45
N LEU A 744 0.02 -22.31 -30.42
CA LEU A 744 1.16 -21.45 -30.71
C LEU A 744 1.27 -20.27 -29.74
N LEU A 745 0.20 -19.92 -29.01
CA LEU A 745 0.19 -18.79 -28.08
C LEU A 745 1.24 -18.93 -26.97
N VAL A 746 1.45 -20.14 -26.43
CA VAL A 746 2.42 -20.37 -25.34
C VAL A 746 3.87 -20.25 -25.85
N PRO A 747 4.28 -20.93 -26.94
CA PRO A 747 5.60 -20.70 -27.55
C PRO A 747 5.87 -19.25 -27.92
N PHE A 748 4.87 -18.53 -28.47
CA PHE A 748 5.03 -17.12 -28.81
C PHE A 748 5.17 -16.23 -27.58
N ALA A 749 4.45 -16.53 -26.49
CA ALA A 749 4.66 -15.83 -25.22
C ALA A 749 6.09 -16.04 -24.71
N ALA A 750 6.61 -17.28 -24.74
CA ALA A 750 7.99 -17.57 -24.36
C ALA A 750 9.02 -16.86 -25.27
N LEU A 751 8.77 -16.82 -26.58
CA LEU A 751 9.60 -16.07 -27.54
C LEU A 751 9.62 -14.57 -27.22
N LEU A 752 8.45 -13.98 -26.95
CA LEU A 752 8.34 -12.55 -26.62
C LEU A 752 9.03 -12.21 -25.29
N ILE A 753 8.96 -13.10 -24.30
CA ILE A 753 9.73 -12.95 -23.06
C ILE A 753 11.23 -12.97 -23.37
N GLY A 754 11.70 -13.95 -24.15
CA GLY A 754 13.11 -14.06 -24.53
C GLY A 754 13.61 -12.82 -25.28
N LEU A 755 12.85 -12.35 -26.28
CA LEU A 755 13.18 -11.15 -27.05
C LEU A 755 13.15 -9.88 -26.20
N GLY A 756 12.18 -9.76 -25.28
CA GLY A 756 12.04 -8.63 -24.38
C GLY A 756 13.15 -8.56 -23.32
N MET A 757 13.83 -9.67 -23.04
CA MET A 757 14.97 -9.72 -22.12
C MET A 757 16.31 -9.36 -22.78
N LEU A 758 16.39 -9.29 -24.12
CA LEU A 758 17.63 -8.95 -24.82
C LEU A 758 18.19 -7.56 -24.48
N PRO A 759 17.39 -6.49 -24.38
CA PRO A 759 17.91 -5.16 -24.06
C PRO A 759 18.36 -5.10 -22.60
N GLU A 760 19.64 -4.81 -22.37
CA GLU A 760 20.23 -4.82 -21.01
C GLU A 760 19.73 -3.64 -20.17
N ASN A 761 19.46 -2.49 -20.80
CA ASN A 761 19.05 -1.26 -20.13
C ASN A 761 17.72 -0.70 -20.72
N PRO A 762 16.80 -0.19 -19.87
CA PRO A 762 15.62 0.55 -20.31
C PRO A 762 15.88 1.64 -21.36
N VAL A 763 16.97 2.41 -21.22
CA VAL A 763 17.33 3.49 -22.16
C VAL A 763 17.57 2.95 -23.57
N GLU A 764 18.26 1.82 -23.68
CA GLU A 764 18.51 1.16 -24.97
C GLU A 764 17.21 0.68 -25.62
N SER A 765 16.30 0.07 -24.85
CA SER A 765 15.02 -0.39 -25.39
C SER A 765 14.14 0.74 -25.93
N GLU A 766 14.17 1.91 -25.29
CA GLU A 766 13.30 3.02 -25.67
C GLU A 766 13.92 3.91 -26.75
N TYR A 767 15.14 4.40 -26.56
CA TYR A 767 15.75 5.39 -27.47
C TYR A 767 16.45 4.73 -28.67
N VAL A 768 16.92 3.48 -28.54
CA VAL A 768 17.57 2.79 -29.66
C VAL A 768 16.55 1.95 -30.42
N LEU A 769 15.86 1.02 -29.76
CA LEU A 769 14.96 0.09 -30.43
C LEU A 769 13.60 0.71 -30.77
N ARG A 770 12.89 1.29 -29.80
CA ARG A 770 11.53 1.83 -30.04
C ARG A 770 11.56 3.02 -30.99
N GLU A 771 12.41 3.99 -30.71
CA GLU A 771 12.50 5.22 -31.53
C GLU A 771 12.90 4.93 -32.99
N ASN A 772 13.93 4.11 -33.22
CA ASN A 772 14.41 3.85 -34.57
C ASN A 772 13.59 2.78 -35.30
N ILE A 773 13.31 1.63 -34.68
CA ILE A 773 12.66 0.51 -35.37
C ILE A 773 11.16 0.74 -35.50
N ILE A 774 10.49 1.15 -34.42
CA ILE A 774 9.03 1.23 -34.39
C ILE A 774 8.55 2.54 -35.00
N PHE A 775 9.13 3.67 -34.60
CA PHE A 775 8.69 4.97 -35.10
C PHE A 775 9.38 5.38 -36.41
N ARG A 776 10.72 5.46 -36.44
CA ARG A 776 11.43 5.90 -37.66
C ARG A 776 11.21 4.95 -38.83
N TYR A 777 11.57 3.66 -38.75
CA TYR A 777 11.38 2.76 -39.90
C TYR A 777 9.92 2.35 -40.10
N GLY A 778 9.14 2.21 -39.02
CA GLY A 778 7.72 1.90 -39.10
C GLY A 778 6.91 2.98 -39.84
N SER A 779 7.20 4.27 -39.62
CA SER A 779 6.47 5.36 -40.30
C SER A 779 6.56 5.25 -41.82
N PHE A 780 7.77 5.05 -42.37
CA PHE A 780 7.96 4.80 -43.80
C PHE A 780 7.21 3.56 -44.28
N TYR A 781 7.34 2.43 -43.58
CA TYR A 781 6.68 1.20 -43.98
C TYR A 781 5.15 1.35 -44.03
N PHE A 782 4.54 1.85 -42.96
CA PHE A 782 3.08 1.95 -42.87
C PHE A 782 2.47 3.10 -43.66
N PHE A 783 3.26 4.11 -44.04
CA PHE A 783 2.79 5.18 -44.92
C PHE A 783 2.81 4.74 -46.38
N PHE A 784 3.88 4.10 -46.83
CA PHE A 784 4.03 3.70 -48.24
C PHE A 784 3.39 2.36 -48.59
N LEU A 785 3.21 1.44 -47.64
CA LEU A 785 2.61 0.13 -47.90
C LEU A 785 1.21 0.23 -48.54
N PRO A 786 0.25 1.03 -48.02
CA PRO A 786 -1.06 1.17 -48.66
C PRO A 786 -1.00 1.76 -50.07
N PHE A 787 -0.04 2.65 -50.34
CA PHE A 787 0.19 3.22 -51.66
C PHE A 787 0.65 2.14 -52.65
N LEU A 788 1.62 1.30 -52.25
CA LEU A 788 2.09 0.15 -53.03
C LEU A 788 0.95 -0.84 -53.29
N MET A 789 0.18 -1.19 -52.25
CA MET A 789 -0.99 -2.07 -52.39
C MET A 789 -2.00 -1.52 -53.41
N TRP A 790 -2.27 -0.22 -53.38
CA TRP A 790 -3.20 0.43 -54.28
C TRP A 790 -2.73 0.45 -55.74
N ILE A 791 -1.44 0.72 -55.98
CA ILE A 791 -0.84 0.67 -57.33
C ILE A 791 -0.98 -0.74 -57.92
N PHE A 792 -0.58 -1.77 -57.17
CA PHE A 792 -0.63 -3.16 -57.65
C PHE A 792 -2.07 -3.65 -57.83
N ALA A 793 -3.00 -3.27 -56.93
CA ALA A 793 -4.41 -3.58 -57.08
C ALA A 793 -5.00 -3.01 -58.38
N ARG A 794 -4.69 -1.76 -58.73
CA ARG A 794 -5.13 -1.14 -59.99
C ARG A 794 -4.50 -1.80 -61.23
N ARG A 795 -3.22 -2.20 -61.16
CA ARG A 795 -2.55 -2.88 -62.28
C ARG A 795 -3.17 -4.25 -62.58
N LYS A 796 -3.67 -4.95 -61.56
CA LYS A 796 -4.30 -6.26 -61.73
C LYS A 796 -5.70 -6.16 -62.35
N GLU A 797 -6.46 -5.12 -62.03
CA GLU A 797 -7.76 -4.81 -62.67
C GLU A 797 -7.65 -4.47 -64.16
N ARG A 798 -6.52 -3.93 -64.63
CA ARG A 798 -6.31 -3.66 -66.06
C ARG A 798 -5.93 -4.91 -66.87
N LYS A 799 -5.58 -6.01 -66.21
CA LYS A 799 -5.15 -7.28 -66.82
C LYS A 799 -6.22 -8.38 -66.74
N SER A 800 -7.25 -8.18 -65.91
CA SER A 800 -8.48 -8.96 -65.85
C SER A 800 -9.53 -8.30 -66.72
#